data_AF-A0A1B7LJL3-F1
#
_entry.id   AF-A0A1B7LJL3-F1
#
_cell.length_a   1.000
_cell.length_b   1.000
_cell.length_c   1.000
_cell.angle_alpha   90.00
_cell.angle_beta   90.00
_cell.angle_gamma   90.00
#
_symmetry.space_group_name_H-M   'P 1'
#
loop_
_entity.id
_entity.type
_entity.pdbx_description
1 polymer ?
#
loop_
_entity_poly.entity_id
_entity_poly.type
_entity_poly.pdbx_seq_one_letter_code
_entity_poly.pdbx_strand_id
1 'polypeptide(L)'
;MTWGDYEELESEVKKKSAKKKKTVFMPDTARGLALPYALASGGNPTVPQGRYGVAVYPAYPNSMAKLTAPGEVVKFLDKRLDKTLDLPVSLSERDLEAVAGRLSSLVEQVEAKAADKRNQGYALIALVFPETGGSYLYMDKAPPKGDRRHILVGESMLCPGQYIVADTARLEKCFWESKMAEGMEKGQREKCSICGKEEASVSPYCKAWNWLSYTWDAPLPENFRGDTPDLAGAVGALCRTCYSSLIMGAGIFNEISASLPYYLTKELFIPVASAGGRDAARKSRTRPPAVFGCALVLPFRGGMDAAESGEMLKEALDVFRSKNLRKGKNDLSIAAITGFEAVLPGDFNSDDYRLTIVYYQASQADVQLRAVIEDVLPSTVGTLTGYMPRVADEAAEIKKKIAVTESDFTADNYRSLIYILIRAYGGGYLWHTLRSVLNRRPVSRERFVRGTALRMNGYAGRPDDSSFWGLREEVAFYLAFRKFLNFYNTAILKEGYTVPDWRQMLDKIANTTPDQLIFNDVEELGFAAGYLTNRFGRWFYYKTGGSSEKKAEGKDFIKHRVMTFGSKLTPDMVWRKALSRFQEYAVKLDINLTDDFRRRAGVVESEYRRLRQQVERNRDEFIGAFWSGYMLASEAAKKGN
;
A
#
# COMPACT_ATOMS: atom_id res chain seq x y z
N MET A 1 31.74 -15.84 18.95
CA MET A 1 31.02 -15.12 20.02
C MET A 1 29.62 -14.81 19.51
N THR A 2 28.59 -14.83 20.37
CA THR A 2 27.22 -14.42 20.01
C THR A 2 26.89 -13.14 20.76
N TRP A 3 26.37 -12.12 20.07
CA TRP A 3 26.02 -10.83 20.69
C TRP A 3 24.51 -10.72 20.89
N GLY A 4 24.03 -11.33 21.97
CA GLY A 4 22.61 -11.41 22.32
C GLY A 4 22.25 -12.77 22.88
N ASP A 5 21.03 -12.87 23.37
CA ASP A 5 20.49 -14.07 24.04
C ASP A 5 19.19 -14.54 23.39
N TYR A 6 18.82 -15.79 23.61
CA TYR A 6 17.55 -16.33 23.16
C TYR A 6 16.53 -16.25 24.30
N GLU A 7 15.43 -15.52 24.09
CA GLU A 7 14.34 -15.43 25.04
C GLU A 7 13.11 -16.21 24.54
N GLU A 8 12.38 -16.85 25.46
CA GLU A 8 11.09 -17.47 25.15
C GLU A 8 9.98 -16.41 25.25
N LEU A 9 9.44 -16.00 24.11
CA LEU A 9 8.26 -15.13 24.09
C LEU A 9 6.97 -15.97 24.02
N GLU A 10 6.03 -15.69 24.93
CA GLU A 10 4.67 -16.19 24.81
C GLU A 10 3.96 -15.47 23.66
N SER A 11 3.40 -16.23 22.71
CA SER A 11 2.63 -15.64 21.62
C SER A 11 1.27 -15.15 22.12
N GLU A 12 0.97 -13.85 21.95
CA GLU A 12 -0.33 -13.25 22.29
C GLU A 12 -1.49 -13.69 21.36
N VAL A 13 -1.22 -14.52 20.35
CA VAL A 13 -2.25 -14.98 19.42
C VAL A 13 -3.03 -16.14 20.05
N LYS A 14 -4.16 -15.82 20.68
CA LYS A 14 -5.21 -16.78 21.06
C LYS A 14 -5.78 -17.47 19.81
N LYS A 15 -5.13 -18.53 19.32
CA LYS A 15 -5.79 -19.59 18.55
C LYS A 15 -5.95 -20.82 19.43
N LYS A 16 -7.11 -21.48 19.31
CA LYS A 16 -7.66 -22.56 20.17
C LYS A 16 -6.84 -23.88 20.22
N SER A 17 -5.54 -23.87 19.99
CA SER A 17 -4.68 -25.05 20.16
C SER A 17 -3.29 -24.64 20.62
N ALA A 18 -2.90 -25.12 21.82
CA ALA A 18 -1.59 -25.04 22.48
C ALA A 18 -0.73 -23.78 22.21
N LYS A 19 -0.51 -22.95 23.24
CA LYS A 19 0.43 -21.82 23.24
C LYS A 19 1.78 -22.28 22.66
N LYS A 20 2.09 -21.88 21.43
CA LYS A 20 3.38 -22.18 20.81
C LYS A 20 4.38 -21.18 21.38
N LYS A 21 5.27 -21.65 22.24
CA LYS A 21 6.43 -20.88 22.71
C LYS A 21 7.32 -20.56 21.52
N LYS A 22 7.60 -19.29 21.29
CA LYS A 22 8.49 -18.85 20.21
C LYS A 22 9.79 -18.37 20.85
N THR A 23 10.87 -19.10 20.66
CA THR A 23 12.21 -18.64 21.02
C THR A 23 12.63 -17.55 20.02
N VAL A 24 12.96 -16.37 20.52
CA VAL A 24 13.37 -15.21 19.73
C VAL A 24 14.74 -14.76 20.20
N PHE A 25 15.65 -14.52 19.25
CA PHE A 25 16.96 -13.96 19.54
C PHE A 25 16.83 -12.45 19.82
N MET A 26 17.33 -12.01 20.96
CA MET A 26 17.41 -10.62 21.39
C MET A 26 18.86 -10.13 21.21
N PRO A 27 19.16 -9.39 20.12
CA PRO A 27 20.52 -8.92 19.87
C PRO A 27 20.95 -7.87 20.91
N ASP A 28 22.23 -7.88 21.29
CA ASP A 28 22.81 -6.81 22.11
C ASP A 28 23.06 -5.57 21.24
N THR A 29 22.04 -4.71 21.15
CA THR A 29 22.07 -3.49 20.32
C THR A 29 23.16 -2.50 20.75
N ALA A 30 23.61 -2.55 22.01
CA ALA A 30 24.69 -1.70 22.49
C ALA A 30 26.05 -2.12 21.91
N ARG A 31 26.26 -3.42 21.64
CA ARG A 31 27.49 -3.93 21.03
C ARG A 31 27.50 -3.85 19.51
N GLY A 32 26.32 -3.86 18.87
CA GLY A 32 26.19 -3.92 17.41
C GLY A 32 26.95 -2.84 16.64
N LEU A 33 27.18 -1.67 17.24
CA LEU A 33 27.94 -0.57 16.63
C LEU A 33 29.46 -0.80 16.60
N ALA A 34 29.99 -1.76 17.36
CA ALA A 34 31.42 -2.03 17.41
C ALA A 34 31.96 -2.74 16.16
N LEU A 35 31.10 -3.34 15.33
CA LEU A 35 31.50 -4.03 14.09
C LEU A 35 30.60 -3.58 12.92
N PRO A 36 30.81 -2.36 12.39
CA PRO A 36 30.00 -1.86 11.28
C PRO A 36 30.31 -2.65 10.01
N TYR A 37 29.27 -3.03 9.27
CA TYR A 37 29.39 -3.79 8.03
C TYR A 37 28.47 -3.23 6.94
N ALA A 38 28.82 -3.50 5.69
CA ALA A 38 28.01 -3.11 4.54
C ALA A 38 27.14 -4.29 4.08
N LEU A 39 25.82 -4.08 4.01
CA LEU A 39 24.89 -5.01 3.38
C LEU A 39 24.81 -4.72 1.87
N ALA A 40 24.85 -5.78 1.07
CA ALA A 40 24.60 -5.67 -0.36
C ALA A 40 23.10 -5.42 -0.60
N SER A 41 22.75 -4.23 -1.10
CA SER A 41 21.38 -3.85 -1.47
C SER A 41 20.95 -4.36 -2.86
N GLY A 42 21.85 -5.00 -3.61
CA GLY A 42 21.60 -5.60 -4.92
C GLY A 42 22.74 -6.52 -5.38
N GLY A 43 22.57 -7.22 -6.52
CA GLY A 43 23.58 -8.16 -7.05
C GLY A 43 23.74 -9.43 -6.21
N ASN A 44 24.81 -10.20 -6.45
CA ASN A 44 25.10 -11.40 -5.66
C ASN A 44 25.75 -11.00 -4.31
N PRO A 45 25.08 -11.21 -3.15
CA PRO A 45 25.58 -10.79 -1.84
C PRO A 45 26.81 -11.58 -1.36
N THR A 46 27.10 -12.72 -2.00
CA THR A 46 28.27 -13.55 -1.67
C THR A 46 29.58 -13.04 -2.27
N VAL A 47 29.52 -12.07 -3.18
CA VAL A 47 30.67 -11.48 -3.87
C VAL A 47 31.07 -10.16 -3.20
N PRO A 48 32.35 -9.75 -3.21
CA PRO A 48 32.76 -8.45 -2.65
C PRO A 48 32.10 -7.25 -3.35
N GLN A 49 31.36 -6.43 -2.61
CA GLN A 49 30.62 -5.30 -3.16
C GLN A 49 30.99 -3.97 -2.50
N GLY A 50 31.23 -2.93 -3.32
CA GLY A 50 31.55 -1.57 -2.83
C GLY A 50 32.93 -1.50 -2.17
N ARG A 51 33.09 -0.55 -1.25
CA ARG A 51 34.27 -0.34 -0.42
C ARG A 51 33.92 -0.58 1.05
N TYR A 52 34.88 -1.10 1.83
CA TYR A 52 34.71 -1.36 3.26
C TYR A 52 35.54 -0.36 4.07
N GLY A 53 34.95 0.19 5.12
CA GLY A 53 35.67 1.05 6.07
C GLY A 53 36.68 0.25 6.86
N VAL A 54 36.23 -0.88 7.42
CA VAL A 54 37.01 -1.83 8.23
C VAL A 54 36.78 -3.25 7.75
N ALA A 55 37.66 -4.18 8.12
CA ALA A 55 37.63 -5.58 7.69
C ALA A 55 36.53 -6.41 8.39
N VAL A 56 35.27 -6.04 8.16
CA VAL A 56 34.08 -6.67 8.74
C VAL A 56 33.12 -7.08 7.62
N TYR A 57 32.91 -8.38 7.47
CA TYR A 57 32.22 -8.95 6.30
C TYR A 57 31.07 -9.88 6.70
N PRO A 58 29.87 -9.69 6.13
CA PRO A 58 28.78 -10.62 6.33
C PRO A 58 29.04 -11.94 5.58
N ALA A 59 28.75 -13.05 6.24
CA ALA A 59 28.78 -14.39 5.68
C ALA A 59 27.38 -15.03 5.79
N TYR A 60 26.90 -15.55 4.65
CA TYR A 60 25.56 -16.11 4.48
C TYR A 60 25.59 -17.64 4.60
N PRO A 61 24.46 -18.32 4.88
CA PRO A 61 24.44 -19.77 5.12
C PRO A 61 25.14 -20.60 4.03
N ASN A 62 24.87 -20.30 2.75
CA ASN A 62 25.49 -21.01 1.63
C ASN A 62 26.99 -20.73 1.49
N SER A 63 27.46 -19.59 1.98
CA SER A 63 28.89 -19.26 2.03
C SER A 63 29.55 -19.94 3.22
N MET A 64 28.92 -19.94 4.39
CA MET A 64 29.43 -20.54 5.61
C MET A 64 29.76 -22.02 5.46
N ALA A 65 28.87 -22.80 4.81
CA ALA A 65 29.13 -24.20 4.51
C ALA A 65 30.42 -24.43 3.68
N LYS A 66 30.78 -23.49 2.80
CA LYS A 66 32.00 -23.56 1.97
C LYS A 66 33.26 -23.09 2.72
N LEU A 67 33.10 -22.21 3.70
CA LEU A 67 34.20 -21.64 4.49
C LEU A 67 34.77 -22.63 5.52
N THR A 68 34.31 -23.89 5.54
CA THR A 68 34.93 -25.02 6.25
C THR A 68 36.19 -25.53 5.55
N ALA A 69 36.49 -25.05 4.34
CA ALA A 69 37.74 -25.30 3.64
C ALA A 69 38.64 -24.04 3.67
N PRO A 70 39.88 -24.11 4.17
CA PRO A 70 40.77 -22.95 4.26
C PRO A 70 40.99 -22.23 2.92
N GLY A 71 41.09 -22.96 1.81
CA GLY A 71 41.25 -22.35 0.48
C GLY A 71 40.05 -21.50 0.02
N GLU A 72 38.84 -21.82 0.47
CA GLU A 72 37.66 -20.99 0.20
C GLU A 72 37.61 -19.76 1.10
N VAL A 73 38.16 -19.85 2.33
CA VAL A 73 38.33 -18.70 3.22
C VAL A 73 39.32 -17.69 2.63
N VAL A 74 40.46 -18.15 2.10
CA VAL A 74 41.43 -17.30 1.38
C VAL A 74 40.72 -16.54 0.26
N LYS A 75 40.00 -17.24 -0.64
CA LYS A 75 39.24 -16.60 -1.73
C LYS A 75 38.18 -15.63 -1.24
N PHE A 76 37.58 -15.90 -0.08
CA PHE A 76 36.58 -15.03 0.52
C PHE A 76 37.19 -13.73 1.06
N LEU A 77 38.36 -13.80 1.70
CA LEU A 77 39.03 -12.67 2.34
C LEU A 77 39.80 -11.80 1.35
N ASP A 78 40.57 -12.40 0.45
CA ASP A 78 41.50 -11.75 -0.47
C ASP A 78 40.87 -10.54 -1.20
N LYS A 79 39.84 -10.80 -2.01
CA LYS A 79 39.12 -9.74 -2.76
C LYS A 79 38.36 -8.72 -1.89
N ARG A 80 38.13 -9.01 -0.61
CA ARG A 80 37.45 -8.09 0.33
C ARG A 80 38.46 -7.19 1.02
N LEU A 81 39.61 -7.73 1.38
CA LEU A 81 40.73 -6.98 1.94
C LEU A 81 41.24 -5.92 0.96
N ASP A 82 41.35 -6.26 -0.33
CA ASP A 82 41.68 -5.29 -1.41
C ASP A 82 40.73 -4.08 -1.48
N LYS A 83 39.50 -4.25 -0.98
CA LYS A 83 38.44 -3.24 -0.99
C LYS A 83 38.28 -2.54 0.36
N THR A 84 39.10 -2.87 1.35
CA THR A 84 39.05 -2.32 2.71
C THR A 84 40.03 -1.16 2.84
N LEU A 85 39.55 -0.03 3.33
CA LEU A 85 40.36 1.18 3.47
C LEU A 85 41.23 1.18 4.72
N ASP A 86 40.64 0.86 5.88
CA ASP A 86 41.36 0.79 7.15
C ASP A 86 41.87 -0.64 7.37
N LEU A 87 43.06 -0.90 6.83
CA LEU A 87 43.81 -2.13 7.07
C LEU A 87 45.23 -1.75 7.53
N PRO A 88 45.49 -1.72 8.84
CA PRO A 88 46.76 -1.20 9.39
C PRO A 88 47.96 -2.10 9.05
N VAL A 89 47.72 -3.35 8.64
CA VAL A 89 48.76 -4.34 8.34
C VAL A 89 48.56 -4.90 6.94
N SER A 90 49.65 -4.95 6.16
CA SER A 90 49.69 -5.73 4.92
C SER A 90 49.85 -7.20 5.26
N LEU A 91 48.80 -8.00 5.04
CA LEU A 91 48.84 -9.45 5.28
C LEU A 91 49.59 -10.13 4.13
N SER A 92 50.63 -10.91 4.45
CA SER A 92 51.28 -11.77 3.45
C SER A 92 50.38 -12.96 3.09
N GLU A 93 50.65 -13.64 1.96
CA GLU A 93 49.92 -14.86 1.59
C GLU A 93 49.96 -15.92 2.72
N ARG A 94 51.10 -16.05 3.40
CA ARG A 94 51.26 -16.98 4.53
C ARG A 94 50.42 -16.59 5.74
N ASP A 95 50.32 -15.29 6.04
CA ASP A 95 49.49 -14.81 7.14
C ASP A 95 48.00 -15.04 6.84
N LEU A 96 47.60 -14.82 5.59
CA LEU A 96 46.25 -15.06 5.13
C LEU A 96 45.87 -16.54 5.21
N GLU A 97 46.78 -17.45 4.82
CA GLU A 97 46.61 -18.90 4.97
C GLU A 97 46.47 -19.33 6.44
N ALA A 98 47.28 -18.73 7.34
CA ALA A 98 47.21 -19.01 8.77
C ALA A 98 45.88 -18.53 9.39
N VAL A 99 45.42 -17.33 9.01
CA VAL A 99 44.10 -16.81 9.40
C VAL A 99 42.99 -17.70 8.85
N ALA A 100 43.10 -18.11 7.59
CA ALA A 100 42.12 -18.98 6.94
C ALA A 100 41.98 -20.33 7.64
N GLY A 101 43.09 -20.97 8.03
CA GLY A 101 43.08 -22.21 8.80
C GLY A 101 42.32 -22.08 10.12
N ARG A 102 42.58 -21.02 10.89
CA ARG A 102 41.88 -20.77 12.17
C ARG A 102 40.40 -20.44 11.96
N LEU A 103 40.08 -19.63 10.96
CA LEU A 103 38.70 -19.25 10.67
C LEU A 103 37.88 -20.47 10.23
N SER A 104 38.46 -21.35 9.42
CA SER A 104 37.85 -22.61 8.97
C SER A 104 37.37 -23.46 10.15
N SER A 105 38.21 -23.64 11.17
CA SER A 105 37.83 -24.38 12.39
C SER A 105 36.75 -23.69 13.21
N LEU A 106 36.71 -22.35 13.23
CA LEU A 106 35.63 -21.60 13.89
C LEU A 106 34.31 -21.71 13.12
N VAL A 107 34.36 -21.70 11.80
CA VAL A 107 33.20 -21.86 10.91
C VAL A 107 32.56 -23.23 11.10
N GLU A 108 33.34 -24.30 11.24
CA GLU A 108 32.82 -25.64 11.55
C GLU A 108 31.97 -25.66 12.84
N GLN A 109 32.38 -24.93 13.87
CA GLN A 109 31.59 -24.81 15.10
C GLN A 109 30.28 -24.04 14.90
N VAL A 110 30.26 -23.07 13.99
CA VAL A 110 29.05 -22.32 13.64
C VAL A 110 28.11 -23.19 12.80
N GLU A 111 28.63 -23.95 11.85
CA GLU A 111 27.86 -24.91 11.03
C GLU A 111 27.24 -26.02 11.90
N ALA A 112 27.97 -26.56 12.88
CA ALA A 112 27.41 -27.50 13.85
C ALA A 112 26.20 -26.89 14.60
N LYS A 113 26.31 -25.63 15.04
CA LYS A 113 25.20 -24.92 15.69
C LYS A 113 24.03 -24.64 14.73
N ALA A 114 24.30 -24.44 13.44
CA ALA A 114 23.27 -24.26 12.42
C ALA A 114 22.51 -25.58 12.16
N ALA A 115 23.22 -26.70 12.07
CA ALA A 115 22.63 -28.03 11.97
C ALA A 115 21.69 -28.36 13.15
N ASP A 116 22.10 -27.95 14.36
CA ASP A 116 21.31 -28.08 15.59
C ASP A 116 20.15 -27.06 15.70
N LYS A 117 19.91 -26.24 14.67
CA LYS A 117 18.90 -25.16 14.63
C LYS A 117 19.06 -24.11 15.74
N ARG A 118 20.27 -23.98 16.31
CA ARG A 118 20.62 -22.94 17.30
C ARG A 118 21.18 -21.67 16.66
N ASN A 119 21.44 -21.70 15.35
CA ASN A 119 21.80 -20.57 14.52
C ASN A 119 21.12 -20.74 13.14
N GLN A 120 20.78 -19.66 12.46
CA GLN A 120 20.23 -19.68 11.09
C GLN A 120 21.31 -19.80 9.99
N GLY A 121 22.60 -19.91 10.36
CA GLY A 121 23.73 -20.01 9.45
C GLY A 121 24.28 -18.66 8.97
N TYR A 122 23.88 -17.55 9.59
CA TYR A 122 24.43 -16.22 9.31
C TYR A 122 25.57 -15.92 10.28
N ALA A 123 26.64 -15.31 9.79
CA ALA A 123 27.77 -14.88 10.60
C ALA A 123 28.35 -13.54 10.14
N LEU A 124 29.09 -12.91 11.04
CA LEU A 124 29.91 -11.74 10.74
C LEU A 124 31.37 -12.13 10.97
N ILE A 125 32.20 -12.00 9.94
CA ILE A 125 33.63 -12.26 10.01
C ILE A 125 34.32 -10.92 10.16
N ALA A 126 34.96 -10.68 11.30
CA ALA A 126 35.69 -9.46 11.59
C ALA A 126 37.17 -9.77 11.80
N LEU A 127 38.04 -9.08 11.06
CA LEU A 127 39.47 -9.05 11.30
C LEU A 127 39.78 -7.75 12.04
N VAL A 128 40.13 -7.89 13.31
CA VAL A 128 40.32 -6.78 14.23
C VAL A 128 41.78 -6.67 14.59
N PHE A 129 42.34 -5.46 14.47
CA PHE A 129 43.73 -5.13 14.77
C PHE A 129 43.74 -4.10 15.92
N PRO A 130 43.86 -4.55 17.18
CA PRO A 130 43.91 -3.64 18.32
C PRO A 130 45.26 -2.90 18.34
N GLU A 131 45.23 -1.58 18.11
CA GLU A 131 46.42 -0.74 18.05
C GLU A 131 46.18 0.60 18.75
N THR A 132 47.25 1.23 19.23
CA THR A 132 47.13 2.53 19.89
C THR A 132 46.73 3.60 18.87
N GLY A 133 45.53 4.15 19.00
CA GLY A 133 44.99 5.15 18.08
C GLY A 133 44.32 4.61 16.81
N GLY A 134 44.19 3.27 16.70
CA GLY A 134 43.46 2.60 15.62
C GLY A 134 41.95 2.56 15.86
N SER A 135 41.20 1.99 14.89
CA SER A 135 39.75 1.78 15.00
C SER A 135 39.35 0.81 16.10
N TYR A 136 40.29 -0.04 16.53
CA TYR A 136 40.15 -0.95 17.65
C TYR A 136 41.37 -0.83 18.55
N LEU A 137 41.18 -1.02 19.85
CA LEU A 137 42.24 -0.90 20.85
C LEU A 137 41.99 -1.84 22.03
N TYR A 138 43.04 -2.08 22.82
CA TYR A 138 42.95 -2.80 24.08
C TYR A 138 42.63 -1.85 25.23
N MET A 139 41.77 -2.29 26.15
CA MET A 139 41.51 -1.65 27.44
C MET A 139 41.60 -2.66 28.58
N ASP A 140 42.11 -2.22 29.73
CA ASP A 140 42.21 -3.08 30.92
C ASP A 140 40.87 -3.28 31.64
N LYS A 141 39.82 -2.53 31.26
CA LYS A 141 38.47 -2.65 31.80
C LYS A 141 37.45 -2.57 30.68
N ALA A 142 36.41 -3.39 30.78
CA ALA A 142 35.29 -3.33 29.85
C ALA A 142 34.58 -1.96 29.95
N PRO A 143 34.27 -1.32 28.81
CA PRO A 143 33.54 -0.05 28.81
C PRO A 143 32.12 -0.26 29.36
N PRO A 144 31.54 0.76 30.03
CA PRO A 144 30.18 0.67 30.53
C PRO A 144 29.19 0.51 29.36
N LYS A 145 28.12 -0.26 29.58
CA LYS A 145 27.09 -0.47 28.56
C LYS A 145 26.47 0.88 28.18
N GLY A 146 26.49 1.21 26.89
CA GLY A 146 25.98 2.49 26.38
C GLY A 146 27.02 3.62 26.30
N ASP A 147 28.31 3.35 26.55
CA ASP A 147 29.38 4.28 26.22
C ASP A 147 29.33 4.64 24.73
N ARG A 148 29.36 5.95 24.43
CA ARG A 148 29.27 6.47 23.07
C ARG A 148 30.58 6.42 22.31
N ARG A 149 31.71 6.38 23.02
CA ARG A 149 33.06 6.48 22.44
C ARG A 149 33.73 5.11 22.31
N HIS A 150 33.58 4.25 23.31
CA HIS A 150 34.21 2.93 23.32
C HIS A 150 33.17 1.84 23.47
N ILE A 151 33.08 0.95 22.49
CA ILE A 151 32.11 -0.14 22.51
C ILE A 151 32.84 -1.47 22.57
N LEU A 152 32.43 -2.34 23.49
CA LEU A 152 33.04 -3.63 23.69
C LEU A 152 32.80 -4.56 22.48
N VAL A 153 33.89 -5.04 21.87
CA VAL A 153 33.86 -6.13 20.89
C VAL A 153 33.87 -7.47 21.63
N GLY A 154 34.80 -7.64 22.58
CA GLY A 154 34.96 -8.86 23.34
C GLY A 154 36.22 -8.88 24.20
N GLU A 155 36.36 -9.89 25.04
CA GLU A 155 37.60 -10.13 25.79
C GLU A 155 38.67 -10.74 24.88
N SER A 156 39.93 -10.35 25.08
CA SER A 156 41.06 -10.88 24.33
C SER A 156 41.45 -12.27 24.80
N MET A 157 41.44 -13.23 23.86
CA MET A 157 41.97 -14.56 24.12
C MET A 157 43.51 -14.60 24.14
N LEU A 158 44.16 -13.63 23.51
CA LEU A 158 45.62 -13.54 23.43
C LEU A 158 46.21 -12.82 24.64
N CYS A 159 45.46 -11.88 25.21
CA CYS A 159 45.85 -11.10 26.39
C CYS A 159 44.74 -11.18 27.44
N PRO A 160 44.66 -12.28 28.23
CA PRO A 160 43.62 -12.45 29.24
C PRO A 160 43.55 -11.26 30.21
N GLY A 161 42.33 -10.82 30.53
CA GLY A 161 42.11 -9.60 31.33
C GLY A 161 42.13 -8.28 30.57
N GLN A 162 42.48 -8.30 29.26
CA GLN A 162 42.30 -7.15 28.38
C GLN A 162 41.07 -7.31 27.48
N TYR A 163 40.42 -6.19 27.19
CA TYR A 163 39.21 -6.11 26.38
C TYR A 163 39.50 -5.43 25.06
N ILE A 164 39.05 -6.04 23.97
CA ILE A 164 39.04 -5.44 22.64
C ILE A 164 37.83 -4.51 22.58
N VAL A 165 38.09 -3.23 22.36
CA VAL A 165 37.06 -2.21 22.22
C VAL A 165 37.21 -1.51 20.87
N ALA A 166 36.10 -1.04 20.34
CA ALA A 166 36.06 -0.22 19.15
C ALA A 166 35.99 1.27 19.52
N ASP A 167 36.80 2.10 18.87
CA ASP A 167 36.69 3.56 18.94
C ASP A 167 35.67 4.02 17.90
N THR A 168 34.50 4.46 18.37
CA THR A 168 33.37 4.81 17.49
C THR A 168 33.65 6.01 16.60
N ALA A 169 34.47 6.97 17.04
CA ALA A 169 34.80 8.15 16.25
C ALA A 169 35.72 7.78 15.08
N ARG A 170 36.65 6.84 15.31
CA ARG A 170 37.50 6.29 14.25
C ARG A 170 36.71 5.43 13.28
N LEU A 171 35.87 4.53 13.80
CA LEU A 171 34.99 3.72 12.96
C LEU A 171 34.06 4.56 12.08
N GLU A 172 33.46 5.61 12.64
CA GLU A 172 32.61 6.53 11.88
C GLU A 172 33.40 7.19 10.74
N LYS A 173 34.64 7.61 11.01
CA LYS A 173 35.52 8.19 9.98
C LYS A 173 35.78 7.19 8.86
N CYS A 174 36.24 5.98 9.17
CA CYS A 174 36.52 4.94 8.18
C CYS A 174 35.27 4.54 7.39
N PHE A 175 34.11 4.48 8.06
CA PHE A 175 32.83 4.22 7.41
C PHE A 175 32.51 5.29 6.36
N TRP A 176 32.57 6.57 6.72
CA TRP A 176 32.26 7.65 5.79
C TRP A 176 33.28 7.76 4.65
N GLU A 177 34.56 7.52 4.92
CA GLU A 177 35.59 7.48 3.87
C GLU A 177 35.32 6.36 2.86
N SER A 178 34.90 5.18 3.33
CA SER A 178 34.50 4.08 2.45
C SER A 178 33.30 4.41 1.59
N LYS A 179 32.33 5.15 2.13
CA LYS A 179 31.16 5.61 1.38
C LYS A 179 31.51 6.69 0.36
N MET A 180 32.37 7.64 0.72
CA MET A 180 32.86 8.64 -0.24
C MET A 180 33.64 7.98 -1.38
N ALA A 181 34.47 6.97 -1.08
CA ALA A 181 35.19 6.20 -2.09
C ALA A 181 34.25 5.44 -3.05
N GLU A 182 33.09 4.97 -2.58
CA GLU A 182 32.03 4.40 -3.44
C GLU A 182 31.48 5.47 -4.41
N GLY A 183 31.22 6.69 -3.93
CA GLY A 183 30.78 7.81 -4.78
C GLY A 183 31.82 8.26 -5.81
N MET A 184 33.12 8.17 -5.47
CA MET A 184 34.22 8.52 -6.39
C MET A 184 34.26 7.64 -7.65
N GLU A 185 33.76 6.40 -7.58
CA GLU A 185 33.71 5.48 -8.72
C GLU A 185 32.90 6.02 -9.91
N LYS A 186 32.06 7.05 -9.69
CA LYS A 186 31.20 7.67 -10.71
C LYS A 186 31.45 9.18 -10.87
N GLY A 187 32.63 9.63 -10.46
CA GLY A 187 33.11 11.00 -10.68
C GLY A 187 33.41 11.76 -9.39
N GLN A 188 34.30 12.74 -9.52
CA GLN A 188 34.74 13.62 -8.43
C GLN A 188 34.92 15.04 -8.96
N ARG A 189 34.77 16.04 -8.09
CA ARG A 189 35.02 17.48 -8.32
C ARG A 189 35.59 18.12 -7.05
N GLU A 190 36.05 19.36 -7.18
CA GLU A 190 36.63 20.17 -6.09
C GLU A 190 35.61 21.10 -5.42
N LYS A 191 34.35 21.05 -5.86
CA LYS A 191 33.28 21.91 -5.35
C LYS A 191 31.98 21.15 -5.22
N CYS A 192 31.29 21.35 -4.10
CA CYS A 192 29.97 20.78 -3.87
C CYS A 192 28.90 21.58 -4.63
N SER A 193 28.08 20.88 -5.42
CA SER A 193 26.98 21.45 -6.19
C SER A 193 25.78 21.88 -5.33
N ILE A 194 25.65 21.39 -4.10
CA ILE A 194 24.52 21.71 -3.21
C ILE A 194 24.86 22.86 -2.27
N CYS A 195 25.92 22.74 -1.48
CA CYS A 195 26.28 23.77 -0.48
C CYS A 195 27.32 24.79 -0.98
N GLY A 196 27.92 24.57 -2.15
CA GLY A 196 28.90 25.47 -2.74
C GLY A 196 30.31 25.43 -2.12
N LYS A 197 30.55 24.61 -1.08
CA LYS A 197 31.87 24.46 -0.45
C LYS A 197 32.92 23.97 -1.45
N GLU A 198 34.10 24.56 -1.39
CA GLU A 198 35.27 24.16 -2.18
C GLU A 198 36.06 23.11 -1.40
N GLU A 199 35.65 21.86 -1.57
CA GLU A 199 36.25 20.68 -0.95
C GLU A 199 36.04 19.45 -1.85
N ALA A 200 36.80 18.39 -1.59
CA ALA A 200 36.67 17.12 -2.30
C ALA A 200 35.22 16.62 -2.27
N SER A 201 34.61 16.58 -3.46
CA SER A 201 33.20 16.29 -3.66
C SER A 201 33.05 15.15 -4.64
N VAL A 202 32.16 14.21 -4.34
CA VAL A 202 32.01 12.94 -5.07
C VAL A 202 30.66 12.88 -5.75
N SER A 203 30.49 12.01 -6.74
CA SER A 203 29.19 11.84 -7.36
C SER A 203 28.11 11.46 -6.33
N PRO A 204 26.82 11.75 -6.60
CA PRO A 204 25.74 11.43 -5.68
C PRO A 204 25.37 9.94 -5.77
N TYR A 205 26.11 9.15 -6.57
CA TYR A 205 25.96 7.72 -6.65
C TYR A 205 26.15 7.09 -5.27
N CYS A 206 25.12 6.38 -4.83
CA CYS A 206 25.21 5.54 -3.65
C CYS A 206 24.24 4.37 -3.79
N LYS A 207 24.63 3.21 -3.30
CA LYS A 207 23.76 2.02 -3.27
C LYS A 207 22.58 2.11 -2.30
N ALA A 208 22.52 3.18 -1.50
CA ALA A 208 21.41 3.46 -0.57
C ALA A 208 20.20 4.10 -1.29
N TRP A 209 20.43 4.77 -2.42
CA TRP A 209 19.40 5.51 -3.15
C TRP A 209 19.42 5.21 -4.65
N ASN A 210 18.61 4.24 -5.07
CA ASN A 210 18.59 3.78 -6.46
C ASN A 210 18.11 4.83 -7.48
N TRP A 211 17.49 5.95 -7.07
CA TRP A 211 16.98 6.95 -8.03
C TRP A 211 18.12 7.69 -8.75
N LEU A 212 19.34 7.64 -8.21
CA LEU A 212 20.54 8.21 -8.82
C LEU A 212 21.48 7.11 -9.35
N SER A 213 20.93 5.91 -9.59
CA SER A 213 21.68 4.84 -10.24
C SER A 213 21.84 5.14 -11.72
N TYR A 214 23.06 4.99 -12.24
CA TYR A 214 23.38 5.04 -13.66
C TYR A 214 22.94 3.77 -14.42
N THR A 215 22.45 2.74 -13.72
CA THR A 215 21.99 1.48 -14.34
C THR A 215 20.63 1.60 -15.02
N TRP A 216 19.92 2.70 -14.75
CA TRP A 216 18.84 3.17 -15.59
C TRP A 216 19.45 3.95 -16.77
N ASP A 217 18.84 3.91 -17.96
CA ASP A 217 19.08 4.92 -19.00
C ASP A 217 18.53 6.27 -18.51
N ALA A 218 19.09 6.79 -17.43
CA ALA A 218 18.87 8.15 -17.01
C ALA A 218 19.19 9.04 -18.22
N PRO A 219 18.37 10.08 -18.49
CA PRO A 219 18.64 11.01 -19.58
C PRO A 219 19.84 11.89 -19.22
N LEU A 220 21.03 11.28 -19.12
CA LEU A 220 22.29 11.98 -19.01
C LEU A 220 22.58 12.60 -20.36
N PRO A 221 23.06 13.86 -20.41
CA PRO A 221 23.55 14.44 -21.64
C PRO A 221 24.60 13.51 -22.27
N GLU A 222 24.65 13.45 -23.60
CA GLU A 222 25.51 12.53 -24.35
C GLU A 222 26.99 12.62 -23.91
N ASN A 223 27.46 13.82 -23.56
CA ASN A 223 28.81 14.08 -23.07
C ASN A 223 29.16 13.39 -21.73
N PHE A 224 28.16 12.94 -20.97
CA PHE A 224 28.33 12.23 -19.70
C PHE A 224 27.85 10.78 -19.77
N ARG A 225 27.46 10.31 -20.96
CA ARG A 225 26.98 8.95 -21.24
C ARG A 225 28.13 8.13 -21.84
N GLY A 226 28.25 6.86 -21.43
CA GLY A 226 29.29 5.94 -21.91
C GLY A 226 29.55 4.79 -20.96
N ASP A 227 30.58 3.97 -21.24
CA ASP A 227 30.95 2.81 -20.40
C ASP A 227 31.38 3.22 -18.98
N THR A 228 31.87 4.45 -18.82
CA THR A 228 32.23 5.06 -17.52
C THR A 228 31.45 6.37 -17.33
N PRO A 229 30.17 6.30 -16.91
CA PRO A 229 29.35 7.49 -16.76
C PRO A 229 29.86 8.40 -15.63
N ASP A 230 29.94 9.70 -15.91
CA ASP A 230 30.33 10.73 -14.95
C ASP A 230 29.09 11.41 -14.36
N LEU A 231 28.60 10.82 -13.26
CA LEU A 231 27.44 11.35 -12.53
C LEU A 231 27.77 12.64 -11.78
N ALA A 232 29.02 12.84 -11.36
CA ALA A 232 29.43 14.08 -10.71
C ALA A 232 29.33 15.28 -11.66
N GLY A 233 29.68 15.08 -12.94
CA GLY A 233 29.50 16.08 -13.99
C GLY A 233 28.04 16.31 -14.40
N ALA A 234 27.26 15.22 -14.55
CA ALA A 234 25.90 15.31 -15.05
C ALA A 234 24.86 15.77 -14.02
N VAL A 235 24.97 15.30 -12.78
CA VAL A 235 23.99 15.54 -11.70
C VAL A 235 24.52 16.53 -10.67
N GLY A 236 25.85 16.60 -10.51
CA GLY A 236 26.53 17.44 -9.52
C GLY A 236 27.27 16.63 -8.47
N ALA A 237 28.30 17.21 -7.88
CA ALA A 237 29.15 16.56 -6.88
C ALA A 237 28.75 16.98 -5.46
N LEU A 238 28.86 16.06 -4.50
CA LEU A 238 28.50 16.26 -3.10
C LEU A 238 29.75 16.16 -2.23
N CYS A 239 29.98 17.18 -1.39
CA CYS A 239 30.99 17.06 -0.35
C CYS A 239 30.57 16.04 0.71
N ARG A 240 31.49 15.71 1.63
CA ARG A 240 31.25 14.74 2.70
C ARG A 240 29.94 14.98 3.46
N THR A 241 29.69 16.22 3.91
CA THR A 241 28.48 16.53 4.68
C THR A 241 27.21 16.29 3.87
N CYS A 242 27.14 16.82 2.64
CA CYS A 242 25.96 16.66 1.78
C CYS A 242 25.73 15.20 1.36
N TYR A 243 26.82 14.47 1.07
CA TYR A 243 26.76 13.05 0.71
C TYR A 243 26.30 12.19 1.89
N SER A 244 26.79 12.46 3.10
CA SER A 244 26.31 11.81 4.31
C SER A 244 24.82 12.08 4.55
N SER A 245 24.37 13.32 4.39
CA SER A 245 22.93 13.66 4.49
C SER A 245 22.09 12.92 3.45
N LEU A 246 22.56 12.79 2.21
CA LEU A 246 21.89 12.02 1.17
C LEU A 246 21.74 10.55 1.58
N ILE A 247 22.82 9.89 2.01
CA ILE A 247 22.79 8.48 2.42
C ILE A 247 21.86 8.25 3.62
N MET A 248 21.91 9.14 4.61
CA MET A 248 21.06 9.03 5.79
C MET A 248 19.59 9.25 5.44
N GLY A 249 19.27 10.30 4.68
CA GLY A 249 17.92 10.54 4.18
C GLY A 249 17.42 9.38 3.33
N ALA A 250 18.33 8.76 2.56
CA ALA A 250 18.04 7.59 1.75
C ALA A 250 17.64 6.36 2.56
N GLY A 251 18.41 6.07 3.61
CA GLY A 251 18.09 5.01 4.57
C GLY A 251 16.71 5.24 5.19
N ILE A 252 16.48 6.43 5.73
CA ILE A 252 15.21 6.79 6.40
C ILE A 252 14.03 6.64 5.44
N PHE A 253 14.13 7.16 4.21
CA PHE A 253 13.08 7.03 3.20
C PHE A 253 12.75 5.57 2.90
N ASN A 254 13.76 4.71 2.76
CA ASN A 254 13.54 3.28 2.53
C ASN A 254 12.86 2.61 3.73
N GLU A 255 13.22 2.98 4.96
CA GLU A 255 12.60 2.46 6.19
C GLU A 255 11.11 2.84 6.28
N ILE A 256 10.78 4.10 6.03
CA ILE A 256 9.38 4.58 6.10
C ILE A 256 8.55 4.16 4.87
N SER A 257 9.19 3.77 3.77
CA SER A 257 8.50 3.28 2.58
C SER A 257 7.87 1.91 2.82
N ALA A 258 6.70 1.67 2.24
CA ALA A 258 6.03 0.37 2.28
C ALA A 258 5.39 0.04 0.94
N SER A 259 5.37 -1.25 0.58
CA SER A 259 4.70 -1.70 -0.65
C SER A 259 3.18 -1.62 -0.50
N LEU A 260 2.48 -1.22 -1.57
CA LEU A 260 1.05 -1.38 -1.66
C LEU A 260 0.72 -2.88 -1.65
N PRO A 261 -0.28 -3.31 -0.85
CA PRO A 261 -0.76 -4.67 -0.87
C PRO A 261 -1.10 -5.15 -2.29
N TYR A 262 -0.79 -6.42 -2.56
CA TYR A 262 -0.97 -7.02 -3.87
C TYR A 262 -2.40 -6.84 -4.43
N TYR A 263 -3.42 -6.91 -3.57
CA TYR A 263 -4.82 -6.73 -3.98
C TYR A 263 -5.12 -5.32 -4.52
N LEU A 264 -4.52 -4.26 -3.95
CA LEU A 264 -4.65 -2.89 -4.44
C LEU A 264 -3.90 -2.70 -5.76
N THR A 265 -2.66 -3.20 -5.81
CA THR A 265 -1.85 -3.14 -7.02
C THR A 265 -2.52 -3.89 -8.17
N LYS A 266 -3.19 -5.03 -7.90
CA LYS A 266 -3.98 -5.74 -8.90
C LYS A 266 -5.16 -4.91 -9.37
N GLU A 267 -5.95 -4.34 -8.45
CA GLU A 267 -7.13 -3.53 -8.78
C GLU A 267 -6.76 -2.30 -9.63
N LEU A 268 -5.59 -1.69 -9.42
CA LEU A 268 -5.09 -0.53 -10.18
C LEU A 268 -5.11 -0.75 -11.70
N PHE A 269 -4.79 -1.97 -12.15
CA PHE A 269 -4.71 -2.30 -13.58
C PHE A 269 -6.01 -2.89 -14.14
N ILE A 270 -7.09 -2.91 -13.36
CA ILE A 270 -8.37 -3.44 -13.79
C ILE A 270 -9.17 -2.35 -14.54
N PRO A 271 -9.76 -2.66 -15.72
CA PRO A 271 -10.63 -1.72 -16.43
C PRO A 271 -11.84 -1.28 -15.62
N VAL A 272 -12.15 0.02 -15.63
CA VAL A 272 -13.27 0.59 -14.86
C VAL A 272 -14.61 0.53 -15.58
N ALA A 273 -14.63 0.62 -16.91
CA ALA A 273 -15.88 0.72 -17.67
C ALA A 273 -16.30 -0.58 -18.35
N SER A 274 -15.68 -1.73 -18.02
CA SER A 274 -15.94 -3.01 -18.67
C SER A 274 -16.09 -4.15 -17.68
N ALA A 275 -17.30 -4.72 -17.57
CA ALA A 275 -17.55 -5.94 -16.80
C ALA A 275 -16.66 -7.11 -17.26
N GLY A 276 -16.44 -7.25 -18.58
CA GLY A 276 -15.66 -8.36 -19.14
C GLY A 276 -14.17 -8.20 -18.90
N GLY A 277 -13.67 -6.97 -19.05
CA GLY A 277 -12.31 -6.63 -18.69
C GLY A 277 -12.03 -6.88 -17.21
N ARG A 278 -12.99 -6.58 -16.32
CA ARG A 278 -12.87 -6.87 -14.88
C ARG A 278 -12.75 -8.34 -14.59
N ASP A 279 -13.64 -9.16 -15.13
CA ASP A 279 -13.62 -10.61 -14.87
C ASP A 279 -12.34 -11.26 -15.43
N ALA A 280 -11.91 -10.84 -16.63
CA ALA A 280 -10.67 -11.31 -17.25
C ALA A 280 -9.43 -10.91 -16.43
N ALA A 281 -9.34 -9.65 -16.00
CA ALA A 281 -8.22 -9.17 -15.18
C ALA A 281 -8.19 -9.82 -13.79
N ARG A 282 -9.35 -10.09 -13.18
CA ARG A 282 -9.46 -10.84 -11.92
C ARG A 282 -8.91 -12.26 -12.06
N LYS A 283 -9.14 -12.93 -13.20
CA LYS A 283 -8.62 -14.28 -13.50
C LYS A 283 -7.14 -14.29 -13.91
N SER A 284 -6.58 -13.14 -14.32
CA SER A 284 -5.17 -13.05 -14.69
C SER A 284 -4.24 -13.48 -13.54
N ARG A 285 -3.24 -14.29 -13.89
CA ARG A 285 -2.15 -14.72 -13.01
C ARG A 285 -0.92 -13.81 -13.13
N THR A 286 -0.92 -12.86 -14.07
CA THR A 286 0.18 -11.91 -14.25
C THR A 286 0.30 -11.02 -13.02
N ARG A 287 1.47 -11.02 -12.39
CA ARG A 287 1.74 -10.20 -11.22
C ARG A 287 2.14 -8.79 -11.69
N PRO A 288 1.35 -7.74 -11.42
CA PRO A 288 1.77 -6.37 -11.67
C PRO A 288 3.03 -6.01 -10.87
N PRO A 289 3.80 -5.00 -11.34
CA PRO A 289 4.98 -4.54 -10.64
C PRO A 289 4.61 -3.97 -9.26
N ALA A 290 5.53 -4.10 -8.29
CA ALA A 290 5.32 -3.55 -6.96
C ALA A 290 5.32 -2.02 -6.99
N VAL A 291 4.30 -1.42 -6.40
CA VAL A 291 4.24 0.02 -6.15
C VAL A 291 4.53 0.22 -4.68
N PHE A 292 5.45 1.13 -4.38
CA PHE A 292 5.81 1.57 -3.05
C PHE A 292 5.20 2.94 -2.77
N GLY A 293 4.89 3.18 -1.51
CA GLY A 293 4.43 4.46 -1.01
C GLY A 293 5.23 4.88 0.21
N CYS A 294 5.43 6.18 0.35
CA CYS A 294 6.15 6.82 1.43
C CYS A 294 5.38 8.09 1.84
N ALA A 295 5.24 8.33 3.14
CA ALA A 295 4.75 9.60 3.65
C ALA A 295 5.93 10.33 4.29
N LEU A 296 6.05 11.63 4.03
CA LEU A 296 7.01 12.52 4.66
C LEU A 296 6.23 13.53 5.49
N VAL A 297 6.67 13.79 6.71
CA VAL A 297 6.06 14.77 7.61
C VAL A 297 6.98 15.98 7.65
N LEU A 298 6.44 17.16 7.36
CA LEU A 298 7.17 18.42 7.41
C LEU A 298 6.40 19.44 8.25
N PRO A 299 7.08 20.20 9.14
CA PRO A 299 6.46 21.32 9.82
C PRO A 299 6.11 22.43 8.82
N PHE A 300 4.91 23.00 8.95
CA PHE A 300 4.45 24.10 8.10
C PHE A 300 4.92 25.46 8.61
N ARG A 301 5.06 25.63 9.94
CA ARG A 301 5.52 26.87 10.57
C ARG A 301 7.03 26.81 10.82
N GLY A 302 7.75 27.84 10.36
CA GLY A 302 9.12 28.09 10.82
C GLY A 302 9.11 28.49 12.30
N GLY A 303 10.05 27.97 13.09
CA GLY A 303 10.14 28.27 14.51
C GLY A 303 9.34 27.35 15.43
N MET A 304 9.06 26.10 15.04
CA MET A 304 8.82 25.08 16.07
C MET A 304 10.10 24.98 16.91
N ASP A 305 10.05 25.52 18.12
CA ASP A 305 11.18 25.54 19.02
C ASP A 305 11.73 24.12 19.16
N ALA A 306 12.97 23.92 18.72
CA ALA A 306 13.72 22.69 18.93
C ALA A 306 13.94 22.37 20.43
N ALA A 307 13.40 23.20 21.33
CA ALA A 307 13.69 23.25 22.75
C ALA A 307 12.72 22.47 23.66
N GLU A 308 11.47 22.14 23.26
CA GLU A 308 10.52 21.45 24.17
C GLU A 308 10.64 19.91 24.23
N SER A 309 11.61 19.35 23.49
CA SER A 309 12.52 18.26 23.89
C SER A 309 12.87 17.47 22.62
N GLY A 310 14.15 17.50 22.24
CA GLY A 310 14.64 16.68 21.13
C GLY A 310 14.34 15.19 21.33
N GLU A 311 14.09 14.76 22.56
CA GLU A 311 13.64 13.41 22.91
C GLU A 311 12.22 13.10 22.43
N MET A 312 11.24 13.99 22.61
CA MET A 312 9.88 13.77 22.08
C MET A 312 9.87 13.74 20.56
N LEU A 313 10.61 14.66 19.91
CA LEU A 313 10.73 14.66 18.45
C LEU A 313 11.41 13.38 17.95
N LYS A 314 12.48 12.95 18.62
CA LYS A 314 13.16 11.69 18.31
C LYS A 314 12.22 10.50 18.50
N GLU A 315 11.48 10.43 19.59
CA GLU A 315 10.50 9.36 19.85
C GLU A 315 9.44 9.32 18.75
N ALA A 316 8.88 10.47 18.37
CA ALA A 316 7.91 10.57 17.28
C ALA A 316 8.50 10.11 15.94
N LEU A 317 9.75 10.49 15.62
CA LEU A 317 10.45 10.02 14.42
C LEU A 317 10.74 8.52 14.47
N ASP A 318 11.10 7.96 15.63
CA ASP A 318 11.35 6.53 15.81
C ASP A 318 10.04 5.72 15.65
N VAL A 319 8.92 6.25 16.13
CA VAL A 319 7.57 5.70 15.90
C VAL A 319 7.22 5.73 14.42
N PHE A 320 7.45 6.88 13.76
CA PHE A 320 7.22 7.05 12.33
C PHE A 320 8.03 6.05 11.48
N ARG A 321 9.30 5.84 11.85
CA ARG A 321 10.21 4.87 11.21
C ARG A 321 9.83 3.41 11.49
N SER A 322 9.47 3.10 12.73
CA SER A 322 9.13 1.73 13.15
C SER A 322 7.73 1.30 12.72
N LYS A 323 6.84 2.24 12.36
CA LYS A 323 5.45 2.02 11.95
C LYS A 323 4.60 1.33 13.02
N ASN A 324 5.03 1.38 14.28
CA ASN A 324 4.33 0.79 15.41
C ASN A 324 3.42 1.81 16.09
N LEU A 325 2.22 1.40 16.49
CA LEU A 325 1.32 2.24 17.28
C LEU A 325 1.70 2.19 18.77
N ARG A 326 1.91 3.34 19.41
CA ARG A 326 2.15 3.39 20.86
C ARG A 326 0.84 3.21 21.62
N LYS A 327 0.89 2.41 22.69
CA LYS A 327 -0.26 2.21 23.58
C LYS A 327 -0.59 3.52 24.31
N GLY A 328 -1.86 3.92 24.32
CA GLY A 328 -2.35 5.11 25.03
C GLY A 328 -1.98 6.45 24.40
N LYS A 329 -1.41 6.46 23.18
CA LYS A 329 -1.14 7.67 22.39
C LYS A 329 -2.12 7.77 21.23
N ASN A 330 -2.33 9.00 20.74
CA ASN A 330 -3.20 9.29 19.60
C ASN A 330 -2.51 9.05 18.24
N ASP A 331 -1.72 7.99 18.14
CA ASP A 331 -1.05 7.60 16.91
C ASP A 331 -2.10 7.10 15.90
N LEU A 332 -1.98 7.54 14.65
CA LEU A 332 -2.94 7.26 13.60
C LEU A 332 -2.33 6.33 12.55
N SER A 333 -2.89 5.12 12.37
CA SER A 333 -2.59 4.32 11.18
C SER A 333 -3.26 4.97 9.97
N ILE A 334 -2.47 5.33 8.97
CA ILE A 334 -2.96 6.01 7.76
C ILE A 334 -3.08 5.06 6.55
N ALA A 335 -2.83 3.76 6.75
CA ALA A 335 -2.83 2.76 5.69
C ALA A 335 -4.16 2.63 4.94
N ALA A 336 -5.28 2.85 5.63
CA ALA A 336 -6.61 2.90 5.00
C ALA A 336 -6.71 4.00 3.94
N ILE A 337 -5.99 5.10 4.11
CA ILE A 337 -6.05 6.29 3.26
C ILE A 337 -4.95 6.26 2.21
N THR A 338 -3.71 5.95 2.62
CA THR A 338 -2.54 5.95 1.75
C THR A 338 -2.35 4.66 0.97
N GLY A 339 -3.00 3.57 1.39
CA GLY A 339 -2.91 2.23 0.81
C GLY A 339 -1.59 1.49 1.05
N PHE A 340 -0.68 2.06 1.84
CA PHE A 340 0.56 1.40 2.29
C PHE A 340 0.71 1.56 3.80
N GLU A 341 1.47 0.68 4.42
CA GLU A 341 1.67 0.69 5.86
C GLU A 341 2.45 1.94 6.29
N ALA A 342 1.78 2.81 7.06
CA ALA A 342 2.36 3.99 7.66
C ALA A 342 1.57 4.39 8.91
N VAL A 343 2.28 4.99 9.87
CA VAL A 343 1.75 5.52 11.12
C VAL A 343 2.13 6.99 11.21
N LEU A 344 1.15 7.84 11.51
CA LEU A 344 1.36 9.22 11.89
C LEU A 344 1.35 9.31 13.42
N PRO A 345 2.50 9.58 14.07
CA PRO A 345 2.56 9.83 15.50
C PRO A 345 1.55 10.91 15.92
N GLY A 346 0.95 10.76 17.10
CA GLY A 346 0.03 11.76 17.66
C GLY A 346 0.65 13.16 17.76
N ASP A 347 1.97 13.22 17.95
CA ASP A 347 2.75 14.47 18.02
C ASP A 347 2.76 15.23 16.69
N PHE A 348 2.57 14.54 15.56
CA PHE A 348 2.49 15.12 14.22
C PHE A 348 1.05 15.18 13.68
N ASN A 349 0.07 14.76 14.48
CA ASN A 349 -1.34 14.72 14.10
C ASN A 349 -2.04 16.07 14.35
N SER A 350 -1.43 17.15 13.85
CA SER A 350 -1.99 18.50 13.86
C SER A 350 -1.78 19.17 12.50
N ASP A 351 -2.60 20.17 12.20
CA ASP A 351 -2.47 20.96 10.96
C ASP A 351 -1.32 21.98 11.04
N ASP A 352 -0.44 21.92 12.05
CA ASP A 352 0.87 22.57 12.03
C ASP A 352 1.90 21.78 11.20
N TYR A 353 1.57 20.54 10.83
CA TYR A 353 2.36 19.69 9.95
C TYR A 353 1.67 19.49 8.59
N ARG A 354 2.47 19.14 7.59
CA ARG A 354 2.02 18.69 6.27
C ARG A 354 2.61 17.34 5.94
N LEU A 355 1.79 16.51 5.31
CA LEU A 355 2.25 15.26 4.74
C LEU A 355 2.54 15.47 3.24
N THR A 356 3.68 14.95 2.80
CA THR A 356 3.99 14.74 1.39
C THR A 356 4.02 13.26 1.13
N ILE A 357 3.11 12.77 0.29
CA ILE A 357 2.98 11.34 -0.01
C ILE A 357 3.56 11.08 -1.39
N VAL A 358 4.55 10.17 -1.45
CA VAL A 358 5.25 9.78 -2.67
C VAL A 358 4.88 8.35 -3.02
N TYR A 359 4.45 8.11 -4.26
CA TYR A 359 4.23 6.79 -4.82
C TYR A 359 5.22 6.54 -5.94
N TYR A 360 5.91 5.40 -5.91
CA TYR A 360 6.94 5.06 -6.89
C TYR A 360 6.99 3.55 -7.13
N GLN A 361 7.58 3.14 -8.23
CA GLN A 361 7.93 1.75 -8.51
C GLN A 361 9.44 1.61 -8.49
N ALA A 362 9.97 0.56 -7.87
CA ALA A 362 11.41 0.28 -7.88
C ALA A 362 11.64 -1.16 -8.34
N SER A 363 12.46 -1.35 -9.37
CA SER A 363 12.87 -2.67 -9.88
C SER A 363 14.27 -2.58 -10.47
N GLN A 364 15.21 -3.44 -10.03
CA GLN A 364 16.57 -3.53 -10.62
C GLN A 364 17.27 -2.17 -10.80
N ALA A 365 17.19 -1.31 -9.79
CA ALA A 365 17.72 0.06 -9.80
C ALA A 365 17.14 1.00 -10.89
N ASP A 366 16.01 0.63 -11.50
CA ASP A 366 15.07 1.54 -12.15
C ASP A 366 14.02 1.99 -11.13
N VAL A 367 13.85 3.31 -11.00
CA VAL A 367 12.84 3.90 -10.12
C VAL A 367 11.96 4.86 -10.90
N GLN A 368 10.67 4.53 -10.96
CA GLN A 368 9.68 5.32 -11.67
C GLN A 368 8.73 6.00 -10.69
N LEU A 369 8.74 7.32 -10.68
CA LEU A 369 7.79 8.11 -9.91
C LEU A 369 6.37 7.93 -10.49
N ARG A 370 5.40 7.57 -9.64
CA ARG A 370 3.99 7.44 -10.02
C ARG A 370 3.18 8.67 -9.63
N ALA A 371 3.41 9.21 -8.44
CA ALA A 371 2.73 10.39 -7.96
C ALA A 371 3.47 11.04 -6.78
N VAL A 372 3.30 12.35 -6.65
CA VAL A 372 3.62 13.12 -5.44
C VAL A 372 2.38 13.92 -5.07
N ILE A 373 1.93 13.76 -3.82
CA ILE A 373 0.78 14.47 -3.26
C ILE A 373 1.29 15.30 -2.09
N GLU A 374 1.37 16.60 -2.31
CA GLU A 374 1.87 17.58 -1.34
C GLU A 374 0.70 18.27 -0.64
N ASP A 375 1.02 18.94 0.48
CA ASP A 375 0.09 19.76 1.26
C ASP A 375 -1.12 18.96 1.80
N VAL A 376 -0.88 17.72 2.23
CA VAL A 376 -1.91 16.88 2.84
C VAL A 376 -2.00 17.21 4.34
N LEU A 377 -3.20 17.61 4.77
CA LEU A 377 -3.49 17.94 6.16
C LEU A 377 -3.73 16.68 7.01
N PRO A 378 -3.03 16.51 8.15
CA PRO A 378 -3.31 15.45 9.11
C PRO A 378 -4.78 15.38 9.54
N SER A 379 -5.46 16.52 9.75
CA SER A 379 -6.89 16.53 10.12
C SER A 379 -7.80 15.93 9.04
N THR A 380 -7.48 16.15 7.76
CA THR A 380 -8.20 15.52 6.64
C THR A 380 -8.00 14.01 6.67
N VAL A 381 -6.77 13.55 6.86
CA VAL A 381 -6.45 12.12 6.94
C VAL A 381 -7.15 11.48 8.13
N GLY A 382 -7.11 12.09 9.31
CA GLY A 382 -7.82 11.61 10.50
C GLY A 382 -9.33 11.47 10.29
N THR A 383 -9.94 12.49 9.69
CA THR A 383 -11.39 12.50 9.39
C THR A 383 -11.77 11.39 8.41
N LEU A 384 -10.96 11.20 7.35
CA LEU A 384 -11.17 10.11 6.38
C LEU A 384 -10.97 8.74 7.04
N THR A 385 -9.88 8.54 7.80
CA THR A 385 -9.57 7.27 8.48
C THR A 385 -10.70 6.85 9.42
N GLY A 386 -11.28 7.80 10.17
CA GLY A 386 -12.42 7.54 11.06
C GLY A 386 -13.72 7.18 10.32
N TYR A 387 -13.89 7.61 9.06
CA TYR A 387 -15.13 7.39 8.31
C TYR A 387 -15.09 6.15 7.41
N MET A 388 -13.93 5.75 6.89
CA MET A 388 -13.80 4.59 5.99
C MET A 388 -14.43 3.28 6.53
N PRO A 389 -14.39 2.95 7.84
CA PRO A 389 -15.12 1.80 8.38
C PRO A 389 -16.62 1.84 8.08
N ARG A 390 -17.26 3.02 8.13
CA ARG A 390 -18.70 3.19 7.85
C ARG A 390 -19.03 2.92 6.38
N VAL A 391 -18.11 3.22 5.46
CA VAL A 391 -18.27 2.89 4.03
C VAL A 391 -18.26 1.38 3.83
N ALA A 392 -17.39 0.66 4.55
CA ALA A 392 -17.36 -0.79 4.52
C ALA A 392 -18.59 -1.42 5.15
N ASP A 393 -19.06 -0.89 6.28
CA ASP A 393 -20.29 -1.34 6.95
C ASP A 393 -21.52 -1.15 6.05
N GLU A 394 -21.62 -0.01 5.36
CA GLU A 394 -22.68 0.25 4.38
C GLU A 394 -22.65 -0.78 3.25
N ALA A 395 -21.47 -1.04 2.66
CA ALA A 395 -21.31 -2.06 1.62
C ALA A 395 -21.70 -3.47 2.10
N ALA A 396 -21.36 -3.81 3.35
CA ALA A 396 -21.74 -5.08 3.96
C ALA A 396 -23.25 -5.19 4.19
N GLU A 397 -23.90 -4.13 4.67
CA GLU A 397 -25.35 -4.09 4.89
C GLU A 397 -26.10 -4.28 3.56
N ILE A 398 -25.76 -3.50 2.53
CA ILE A 398 -26.42 -3.59 1.23
C ILE A 398 -26.30 -5.01 0.65
N LYS A 399 -25.13 -5.65 0.81
CA LYS A 399 -24.93 -7.03 0.35
C LYS A 399 -25.78 -8.03 1.09
N LYS A 400 -25.90 -7.93 2.42
CA LYS A 400 -26.81 -8.78 3.22
C LYS A 400 -28.26 -8.65 2.74
N LYS A 401 -28.64 -7.48 2.21
CA LYS A 401 -30.00 -7.22 1.72
C LYS A 401 -30.25 -7.75 0.31
N ILE A 402 -29.21 -7.77 -0.54
CA ILE A 402 -29.31 -8.15 -1.96
C ILE A 402 -28.95 -9.64 -2.21
N ALA A 403 -28.12 -10.26 -1.37
CA ALA A 403 -27.62 -11.63 -1.55
C ALA A 403 -28.51 -12.71 -0.90
N VAL A 404 -28.44 -13.95 -1.42
CA VAL A 404 -29.15 -15.16 -0.94
C VAL A 404 -28.21 -16.15 -0.22
N THR A 405 -26.89 -16.04 -0.41
CA THR A 405 -25.89 -16.92 0.20
C THR A 405 -24.70 -16.12 0.75
N GLU A 406 -24.16 -16.56 1.91
CA GLU A 406 -23.14 -15.88 2.71
C GLU A 406 -21.69 -15.98 2.17
N SER A 407 -21.44 -16.73 1.10
CA SER A 407 -20.07 -17.05 0.68
C SER A 407 -19.41 -15.96 -0.18
N ASP A 408 -18.29 -15.47 0.37
CA ASP A 408 -17.16 -14.74 -0.21
C ASP A 408 -17.38 -13.37 -0.83
N PHE A 409 -17.66 -12.41 0.06
CA PHE A 409 -17.22 -11.04 -0.15
C PHE A 409 -16.59 -10.45 1.12
N THR A 410 -15.33 -10.01 1.02
CA THR A 410 -14.66 -9.24 2.08
C THR A 410 -14.99 -7.75 1.92
N ALA A 411 -15.88 -7.24 2.77
CA ALA A 411 -16.16 -5.81 2.88
C ALA A 411 -14.92 -5.00 3.33
N ASP A 412 -13.89 -5.68 3.84
CA ASP A 412 -12.63 -5.08 4.27
C ASP A 412 -11.95 -4.24 3.18
N ASN A 413 -12.09 -4.60 1.89
CA ASN A 413 -11.53 -3.79 0.82
C ASN A 413 -12.11 -2.36 0.77
N TYR A 414 -13.38 -2.18 1.19
CA TYR A 414 -14.05 -0.88 1.22
C TYR A 414 -13.54 0.01 2.36
N ARG A 415 -12.74 -0.52 3.29
CA ARG A 415 -12.03 0.30 4.28
C ARG A 415 -10.85 1.05 3.65
N SER A 416 -10.41 0.69 2.45
CA SER A 416 -9.34 1.38 1.73
C SER A 416 -9.90 2.48 0.83
N LEU A 417 -9.47 3.72 1.04
CA LEU A 417 -9.79 4.86 0.18
C LEU A 417 -9.28 4.60 -1.25
N ILE A 418 -8.04 4.13 -1.39
CA ILE A 418 -7.46 3.81 -2.69
C ILE A 418 -8.32 2.78 -3.44
N TYR A 419 -8.77 1.71 -2.77
CA TYR A 419 -9.64 0.72 -3.40
C TYR A 419 -10.92 1.35 -3.97
N ILE A 420 -11.64 2.14 -3.17
CA ILE A 420 -12.91 2.72 -3.61
C ILE A 420 -12.71 3.77 -4.71
N LEU A 421 -11.60 4.52 -4.68
CA LEU A 421 -11.25 5.50 -5.73
C LEU A 421 -10.83 4.82 -7.04
N ILE A 422 -10.02 3.76 -6.99
CA ILE A 422 -9.67 2.97 -8.18
C ILE A 422 -10.95 2.45 -8.84
N ARG A 423 -11.89 1.90 -8.05
CA ARG A 423 -13.10 1.33 -8.63
C ARG A 423 -14.07 2.37 -9.18
N ALA A 424 -14.09 3.58 -8.62
CA ALA A 424 -14.90 4.69 -9.09
C ALA A 424 -14.34 5.34 -10.37
N TYR A 425 -13.02 5.58 -10.42
CA TYR A 425 -12.39 6.43 -11.45
C TYR A 425 -11.36 5.72 -12.32
N GLY A 426 -10.72 4.68 -11.79
CA GLY A 426 -9.73 3.85 -12.48
C GLY A 426 -8.30 4.21 -12.17
N GLY A 427 -7.41 3.25 -12.41
CA GLY A 427 -5.98 3.42 -12.11
C GLY A 427 -5.34 4.60 -12.82
N GLY A 428 -5.76 4.90 -14.05
CA GLY A 428 -5.28 6.07 -14.78
C GLY A 428 -5.62 7.41 -14.13
N TYR A 429 -6.67 7.47 -13.30
CA TYR A 429 -7.10 8.69 -12.60
C TYR A 429 -6.89 8.63 -11.08
N LEU A 430 -6.38 7.51 -10.55
CA LEU A 430 -6.26 7.28 -9.11
C LEU A 430 -5.51 8.42 -8.44
N TRP A 431 -4.30 8.71 -8.89
CA TRP A 431 -3.40 9.65 -8.21
C TRP A 431 -3.95 11.07 -8.22
N HIS A 432 -4.52 11.49 -9.35
CA HIS A 432 -5.18 12.79 -9.45
C HIS A 432 -6.39 12.89 -8.52
N THR A 433 -7.21 11.84 -8.46
CA THR A 433 -8.40 11.83 -7.60
C THR A 433 -8.02 11.77 -6.12
N LEU A 434 -7.03 10.96 -5.76
CA LEU A 434 -6.51 10.87 -4.39
C LEU A 434 -5.96 12.23 -3.94
N ARG A 435 -5.20 12.92 -4.81
CA ARG A 435 -4.75 14.30 -4.57
C ARG A 435 -5.92 15.24 -4.35
N SER A 436 -6.97 15.18 -5.18
CA SER A 436 -8.16 16.01 -4.99
C SER A 436 -8.82 15.72 -3.64
N VAL A 437 -9.00 14.46 -3.28
CA VAL A 437 -9.61 14.07 -1.99
C VAL A 437 -8.80 14.62 -0.81
N LEU A 438 -7.49 14.38 -0.80
CA LEU A 438 -6.60 14.75 0.30
C LEU A 438 -6.40 16.27 0.43
N ASN A 439 -6.47 17.01 -0.69
CA ASN A 439 -6.33 18.46 -0.71
C ASN A 439 -7.70 19.18 -0.67
N ARG A 440 -8.77 18.47 -0.25
CA ARG A 440 -10.13 19.02 -0.10
C ARG A 440 -10.68 19.68 -1.37
N ARG A 441 -10.55 19.00 -2.51
CA ARG A 441 -11.06 19.48 -3.82
C ARG A 441 -12.22 18.59 -4.30
N PRO A 442 -13.19 19.17 -5.04
CA PRO A 442 -14.28 18.40 -5.62
C PRO A 442 -13.81 17.22 -6.49
N VAL A 443 -14.54 16.12 -6.42
CA VAL A 443 -14.35 14.93 -7.27
C VAL A 443 -15.58 14.72 -8.16
N SER A 444 -15.37 14.21 -9.38
CA SER A 444 -16.44 14.11 -10.37
C SER A 444 -17.47 13.03 -10.00
N ARG A 445 -18.72 13.42 -9.74
CA ARG A 445 -19.84 12.47 -9.59
C ARG A 445 -20.14 11.76 -10.91
N GLU A 446 -20.20 12.52 -12.00
CA GLU A 446 -20.55 12.03 -13.34
C GLU A 446 -19.67 10.85 -13.79
N ARG A 447 -18.34 10.97 -13.64
CA ARG A 447 -17.41 9.88 -14.03
C ARG A 447 -17.65 8.60 -13.24
N PHE A 448 -17.85 8.73 -11.93
CA PHE A 448 -18.16 7.60 -11.04
C PHE A 448 -19.46 6.89 -11.46
N VAL A 449 -20.53 7.67 -11.66
CA VAL A 449 -21.84 7.14 -12.04
C VAL A 449 -21.75 6.45 -13.38
N ARG A 450 -21.17 7.11 -14.40
CA ARG A 450 -21.01 6.56 -15.75
C ARG A 450 -20.22 5.24 -15.76
N GLY A 451 -19.08 5.19 -15.06
CA GLY A 451 -18.28 3.97 -14.96
C GLY A 451 -19.07 2.81 -14.35
N THR A 452 -19.84 3.09 -13.30
CA THR A 452 -20.63 2.07 -12.59
C THR A 452 -21.85 1.62 -13.41
N ALA A 453 -22.57 2.54 -14.04
CA ALA A 453 -23.71 2.24 -14.92
C ALA A 453 -23.29 1.38 -16.13
N LEU A 454 -22.12 1.64 -16.71
CA LEU A 454 -21.57 0.82 -17.80
C LEU A 454 -21.26 -0.60 -17.35
N ARG A 455 -20.70 -0.79 -16.14
CA ARG A 455 -20.45 -2.13 -15.59
C ARG A 455 -21.75 -2.87 -15.27
N MET A 456 -22.73 -2.19 -14.65
CA MET A 456 -24.05 -2.75 -14.39
C MET A 456 -24.71 -3.23 -15.69
N ASN A 457 -24.71 -2.41 -16.74
CA ASN A 457 -25.21 -2.80 -18.07
C ASN A 457 -24.41 -3.96 -18.67
N GLY A 458 -23.09 -3.97 -18.50
CA GLY A 458 -22.22 -5.04 -18.98
C GLY A 458 -22.48 -6.39 -18.32
N TYR A 459 -22.88 -6.41 -17.05
CA TYR A 459 -23.28 -7.62 -16.33
C TYR A 459 -24.74 -8.01 -16.65
N ALA A 460 -25.66 -7.05 -16.70
CA ALA A 460 -27.07 -7.30 -16.98
C ALA A 460 -27.32 -7.86 -18.39
N GLY A 461 -26.50 -7.48 -19.38
CA GLY A 461 -26.64 -7.92 -20.77
C GLY A 461 -26.18 -9.36 -21.05
N ARG A 462 -25.71 -10.10 -20.03
CA ARG A 462 -25.15 -11.45 -20.21
C ARG A 462 -26.13 -12.54 -19.77
N PRO A 463 -26.08 -13.72 -20.42
CA PRO A 463 -27.02 -14.80 -20.13
C PRO A 463 -26.70 -15.57 -18.83
N ASP A 464 -25.45 -15.52 -18.35
CA ASP A 464 -24.96 -16.35 -17.25
C ASP A 464 -25.38 -15.84 -15.87
N ASP A 465 -25.80 -16.76 -14.98
CA ASP A 465 -26.19 -16.44 -13.61
C ASP A 465 -25.03 -15.90 -12.76
N SER A 466 -23.79 -16.26 -13.11
CA SER A 466 -22.59 -15.65 -12.52
C SER A 466 -22.48 -14.14 -12.77
N SER A 467 -22.99 -13.64 -13.89
CA SER A 467 -23.01 -12.19 -14.17
C SER A 467 -24.02 -11.44 -13.32
N PHE A 468 -25.10 -12.11 -12.86
CA PHE A 468 -26.04 -11.49 -11.94
C PHE A 468 -25.40 -11.20 -10.58
N TRP A 469 -24.47 -12.06 -10.12
CA TRP A 469 -23.63 -11.77 -8.95
C TRP A 469 -22.76 -10.53 -9.16
N GLY A 470 -22.10 -10.42 -10.32
CA GLY A 470 -21.34 -9.23 -10.69
C GLY A 470 -22.18 -7.95 -10.64
N LEU A 471 -23.41 -7.99 -11.15
CA LEU A 471 -24.36 -6.87 -11.07
C LEU A 471 -24.68 -6.48 -9.62
N ARG A 472 -24.93 -7.46 -8.74
CA ARG A 472 -25.15 -7.21 -7.30
C ARG A 472 -23.94 -6.55 -6.64
N GLU A 473 -22.72 -6.99 -7.00
CA GLU A 473 -21.49 -6.35 -6.50
C GLU A 473 -21.35 -4.89 -6.95
N GLU A 474 -21.80 -4.56 -8.16
CA GLU A 474 -21.78 -3.20 -8.68
C GLU A 474 -22.84 -2.31 -8.02
N VAL A 475 -24.03 -2.84 -7.71
CA VAL A 475 -25.04 -2.11 -6.94
C VAL A 475 -24.55 -1.79 -5.53
N ALA A 476 -23.97 -2.78 -4.84
CA ALA A 476 -23.39 -2.56 -3.51
C ALA A 476 -22.30 -1.48 -3.53
N PHE A 477 -21.48 -1.46 -4.58
CA PHE A 477 -20.48 -0.42 -4.77
C PHE A 477 -21.05 0.95 -5.00
N TYR A 478 -22.01 1.05 -5.92
CA TYR A 478 -22.64 2.31 -6.29
C TYR A 478 -23.16 3.03 -5.05
N LEU A 479 -23.91 2.31 -4.21
CA LEU A 479 -24.52 2.85 -3.01
C LEU A 479 -23.48 3.16 -1.91
N ALA A 480 -22.49 2.29 -1.68
CA ALA A 480 -21.44 2.54 -0.70
C ALA A 480 -20.52 3.71 -1.10
N PHE A 481 -20.15 3.83 -2.38
CA PHE A 481 -19.35 4.95 -2.87
C PHE A 481 -20.15 6.26 -2.82
N ARG A 482 -21.46 6.22 -3.12
CA ARG A 482 -22.34 7.37 -2.93
C ARG A 482 -22.40 7.81 -1.47
N LYS A 483 -22.41 6.88 -0.51
CA LYS A 483 -22.31 7.19 0.92
C LYS A 483 -21.01 7.88 1.28
N PHE A 484 -19.88 7.45 0.71
CA PHE A 484 -18.59 8.13 0.83
C PHE A 484 -18.65 9.54 0.23
N LEU A 485 -19.15 9.68 -1.00
CA LEU A 485 -19.19 10.96 -1.70
C LEU A 485 -20.08 11.99 -0.99
N ASN A 486 -21.24 11.57 -0.48
CA ASN A 486 -22.11 12.42 0.34
C ASN A 486 -21.38 12.91 1.60
N PHE A 487 -20.67 12.04 2.30
CA PHE A 487 -19.85 12.43 3.45
C PHE A 487 -18.72 13.38 3.05
N TYR A 488 -18.00 13.09 1.97
CA TYR A 488 -16.90 13.93 1.51
C TYR A 488 -17.38 15.35 1.21
N ASN A 489 -18.49 15.48 0.48
CA ASN A 489 -19.09 16.78 0.14
C ASN A 489 -19.56 17.54 1.40
N THR A 490 -20.23 16.85 2.33
CA THR A 490 -20.83 17.50 3.52
C THR A 490 -19.82 17.80 4.63
N ALA A 491 -18.94 16.85 4.95
CA ALA A 491 -18.03 16.94 6.09
C ALA A 491 -16.65 17.53 5.75
N ILE A 492 -16.12 17.23 4.55
CA ILE A 492 -14.79 17.70 4.14
C ILE A 492 -14.87 18.98 3.31
N LEU A 493 -15.63 18.97 2.22
CA LEU A 493 -15.78 20.15 1.35
C LEU A 493 -16.68 21.20 1.98
N LYS A 494 -17.63 20.79 2.83
CA LYS A 494 -18.72 21.64 3.34
C LYS A 494 -19.52 22.31 2.23
N GLU A 495 -19.56 21.67 1.06
CA GLU A 495 -20.18 22.14 -0.16
C GLU A 495 -20.91 20.97 -0.81
N GLY A 496 -22.16 21.16 -1.21
CA GLY A 496 -22.84 20.26 -2.14
C GLY A 496 -24.23 19.80 -1.75
N TYR A 497 -24.92 19.28 -2.76
CA TYR A 497 -26.24 18.69 -2.67
C TYR A 497 -26.15 17.28 -2.05
N THR A 498 -26.89 17.05 -0.97
CA THR A 498 -26.97 15.73 -0.33
C THR A 498 -27.99 14.90 -1.07
N VAL A 499 -27.56 13.79 -1.66
CA VAL A 499 -28.50 12.85 -2.26
C VAL A 499 -29.12 11.98 -1.16
N PRO A 500 -30.45 11.75 -1.14
CA PRO A 500 -31.14 10.93 -0.13
C PRO A 500 -30.49 9.56 0.08
N ASP A 501 -30.61 8.97 1.27
CA ASP A 501 -30.12 7.60 1.50
C ASP A 501 -31.01 6.58 0.76
N TRP A 502 -30.47 5.42 0.36
CA TRP A 502 -31.29 4.40 -0.31
C TRP A 502 -32.42 3.88 0.58
N ARG A 503 -32.24 3.89 1.91
CA ARG A 503 -33.30 3.54 2.86
C ARG A 503 -34.45 4.54 2.79
N GLN A 504 -34.15 5.84 2.66
CA GLN A 504 -35.14 6.90 2.49
C GLN A 504 -35.86 6.77 1.15
N MET A 505 -35.13 6.49 0.06
CA MET A 505 -35.76 6.27 -1.26
C MET A 505 -36.67 5.04 -1.26
N LEU A 506 -36.25 3.94 -0.62
CA LEU A 506 -37.03 2.72 -0.49
C LEU A 506 -38.30 2.93 0.35
N ASP A 507 -38.18 3.63 1.47
CA ASP A 507 -39.31 3.97 2.33
C ASP A 507 -40.31 4.88 1.60
N LYS A 508 -39.80 5.93 0.93
CA LYS A 508 -40.59 6.84 0.11
C LYS A 508 -41.39 6.10 -0.95
N ILE A 509 -40.79 5.19 -1.72
CA ILE A 509 -41.51 4.46 -2.78
C ILE A 509 -42.47 3.39 -2.24
N ALA A 510 -42.13 2.74 -1.12
CA ALA A 510 -42.93 1.65 -0.57
C ALA A 510 -44.14 2.14 0.24
N ASN A 511 -43.99 3.22 1.01
CA ASN A 511 -44.94 3.59 2.06
C ASN A 511 -45.72 4.90 1.79
N THR A 512 -45.18 5.82 0.99
CA THR A 512 -45.91 7.07 0.64
C THR A 512 -47.16 6.72 -0.15
N THR A 513 -48.31 7.38 0.08
CA THR A 513 -49.50 7.14 -0.75
C THR A 513 -49.23 7.53 -2.21
N PRO A 514 -49.82 6.84 -3.21
CA PRO A 514 -49.54 7.15 -4.62
C PRO A 514 -49.78 8.62 -4.98
N ASP A 515 -50.82 9.23 -4.42
CA ASP A 515 -51.22 10.62 -4.73
C ASP A 515 -50.23 11.67 -4.17
N GLN A 516 -49.37 11.29 -3.22
CA GLN A 516 -48.35 12.15 -2.61
C GLN A 516 -46.93 11.85 -3.10
N LEU A 517 -46.79 10.88 -4.02
CA LEU A 517 -45.49 10.40 -4.48
C LEU A 517 -44.92 11.35 -5.55
N ILE A 518 -43.92 12.16 -5.16
CA ILE A 518 -43.25 13.13 -6.03
C ILE A 518 -41.75 12.84 -6.07
N PHE A 519 -41.12 12.96 -7.24
CA PHE A 519 -39.68 12.74 -7.41
C PHE A 519 -38.93 14.06 -7.64
N ASN A 520 -37.92 14.31 -6.82
CA ASN A 520 -37.15 15.54 -6.84
C ASN A 520 -36.04 15.52 -7.92
N ASP A 521 -35.52 14.33 -8.23
CA ASP A 521 -34.43 14.15 -9.17
C ASP A 521 -34.54 12.85 -9.98
N VAL A 522 -33.65 12.74 -10.98
CA VAL A 522 -33.55 11.58 -11.88
C VAL A 522 -33.20 10.29 -11.14
N GLU A 523 -32.48 10.40 -10.01
CA GLU A 523 -32.03 9.26 -9.23
C GLU A 523 -33.19 8.62 -8.46
N GLU A 524 -34.01 9.42 -7.77
CA GLU A 524 -35.21 8.93 -7.09
C GLU A 524 -36.19 8.27 -8.08
N LEU A 525 -36.39 8.90 -9.25
CA LEU A 525 -37.25 8.37 -10.30
C LEU A 525 -36.70 7.02 -10.85
N GLY A 526 -35.39 6.95 -11.12
CA GLY A 526 -34.74 5.72 -11.55
C GLY A 526 -34.90 4.60 -10.54
N PHE A 527 -34.66 4.89 -9.25
CA PHE A 527 -34.85 3.95 -8.15
C PHE A 527 -36.29 3.42 -8.08
N ALA A 528 -37.29 4.31 -8.16
CA ALA A 528 -38.69 3.94 -8.16
C ALA A 528 -39.08 3.05 -9.36
N ALA A 529 -38.60 3.39 -10.55
CA ALA A 529 -38.82 2.58 -11.76
C ALA A 529 -38.23 1.17 -11.60
N GLY A 530 -37.01 1.06 -11.03
CA GLY A 530 -36.37 -0.21 -10.72
C GLY A 530 -37.18 -1.05 -9.73
N TYR A 531 -37.62 -0.42 -8.64
CA TYR A 531 -38.43 -1.04 -7.59
C TYR A 531 -39.71 -1.68 -8.16
N LEU A 532 -40.49 -0.91 -8.92
CA LEU A 532 -41.73 -1.40 -9.54
C LEU A 532 -41.48 -2.50 -10.57
N THR A 533 -40.40 -2.37 -11.35
CA THR A 533 -40.04 -3.36 -12.36
C THR A 533 -39.65 -4.70 -11.74
N ASN A 534 -38.97 -4.71 -10.59
CA ASN A 534 -38.70 -5.95 -9.86
C ASN A 534 -39.98 -6.58 -9.31
N ARG A 535 -40.85 -5.78 -8.67
CA ARG A 535 -42.15 -6.25 -8.14
C ARG A 535 -42.98 -6.92 -9.24
N PHE A 536 -43.09 -6.27 -10.40
CA PHE A 536 -43.75 -6.86 -11.56
C PHE A 536 -43.04 -8.11 -12.07
N GLY A 537 -41.71 -8.07 -12.15
CA GLY A 537 -40.88 -9.18 -12.59
C GLY A 537 -41.07 -10.45 -11.76
N ARG A 538 -41.30 -10.33 -10.44
CA ARG A 538 -41.62 -11.48 -9.58
C ARG A 538 -42.94 -12.13 -9.97
N TRP A 539 -44.00 -11.35 -10.18
CA TRP A 539 -45.29 -11.88 -10.64
C TRP A 539 -45.15 -12.55 -12.02
N PHE A 540 -44.41 -11.93 -12.93
CA PHE A 540 -44.13 -12.47 -14.25
C PHE A 540 -43.37 -13.80 -14.19
N TYR A 541 -42.34 -13.91 -13.34
CA TYR A 541 -41.57 -15.15 -13.16
C TYR A 541 -42.45 -16.31 -12.68
N TYR A 542 -43.29 -16.08 -11.67
CA TYR A 542 -44.20 -17.11 -11.15
C TYR A 542 -45.23 -17.57 -12.19
N LYS A 543 -45.86 -16.63 -12.92
CA LYS A 543 -46.88 -16.96 -13.92
C LYS A 543 -46.31 -17.64 -15.17
N THR A 544 -45.03 -17.42 -15.49
CA THR A 544 -44.38 -18.00 -16.68
C THR A 544 -43.68 -19.33 -16.47
N GLY A 545 -43.70 -19.90 -15.25
CA GLY A 545 -43.17 -21.24 -15.00
C GLY A 545 -42.58 -21.44 -13.61
N GLY A 546 -42.17 -20.38 -12.92
CA GLY A 546 -41.39 -20.45 -11.68
C GLY A 546 -42.14 -20.90 -10.42
N SER A 547 -43.32 -21.51 -10.53
CA SER A 547 -44.03 -22.11 -9.39
C SER A 547 -43.55 -23.54 -9.13
N SER A 548 -43.56 -23.96 -7.86
CA SER A 548 -43.18 -25.32 -7.42
C SER A 548 -43.97 -26.44 -8.12
N GLU A 549 -45.16 -26.13 -8.65
CA GLU A 549 -46.04 -27.06 -9.33
C GLU A 549 -45.66 -27.34 -10.79
N LYS A 550 -44.96 -26.42 -11.49
CA LYS A 550 -44.77 -26.51 -12.95
C LYS A 550 -43.43 -27.10 -13.41
N LYS A 551 -42.51 -27.47 -12.50
CA LYS A 551 -41.16 -28.04 -12.76
C LYS A 551 -40.28 -27.30 -13.80
N ALA A 552 -40.73 -26.20 -14.39
CA ALA A 552 -40.03 -25.40 -15.38
C ALA A 552 -39.48 -24.12 -14.74
N GLU A 553 -38.35 -23.62 -15.22
CA GLU A 553 -37.80 -22.35 -14.77
C GLU A 553 -38.66 -21.18 -15.27
N GLY A 554 -38.96 -20.22 -14.38
CA GLY A 554 -39.72 -19.03 -14.75
C GLY A 554 -38.91 -18.09 -15.65
N LYS A 555 -39.58 -17.27 -16.46
CA LYS A 555 -38.90 -16.30 -17.33
C LYS A 555 -38.58 -15.02 -16.56
N ASP A 556 -37.35 -14.54 -16.62
CA ASP A 556 -36.98 -13.21 -16.11
C ASP A 556 -37.55 -12.08 -16.98
N PHE A 557 -38.32 -11.17 -16.37
CA PHE A 557 -39.02 -10.11 -17.10
C PHE A 557 -38.07 -9.15 -17.84
N ILE A 558 -36.95 -8.77 -17.21
CA ILE A 558 -35.97 -7.87 -17.81
C ILE A 558 -35.31 -8.54 -19.01
N LYS A 559 -34.81 -9.78 -18.86
CA LYS A 559 -34.12 -10.53 -19.92
C LYS A 559 -35.04 -10.87 -21.10
N HIS A 560 -36.34 -11.12 -20.86
CA HIS A 560 -37.25 -11.61 -21.90
C HIS A 560 -38.18 -10.55 -22.53
N ARG A 561 -38.36 -9.39 -21.89
CA ARG A 561 -39.32 -8.36 -22.36
C ARG A 561 -38.72 -6.97 -22.49
N VAL A 562 -37.76 -6.62 -21.63
CA VAL A 562 -37.21 -5.27 -21.60
C VAL A 562 -35.93 -5.18 -22.42
N MET A 563 -34.97 -6.06 -22.13
CA MET A 563 -33.69 -6.14 -22.83
C MET A 563 -33.78 -7.17 -23.96
N THR A 564 -33.14 -6.86 -25.08
CA THR A 564 -32.79 -7.87 -26.09
C THR A 564 -31.37 -8.38 -25.82
N PHE A 565 -31.07 -9.60 -26.22
CA PHE A 565 -29.74 -10.21 -26.02
C PHE A 565 -28.62 -9.27 -26.53
N GLY A 566 -27.62 -8.99 -25.68
CA GLY A 566 -26.51 -8.09 -26.01
C GLY A 566 -26.83 -6.58 -26.04
N SER A 567 -28.07 -6.17 -25.77
CA SER A 567 -28.43 -4.74 -25.72
C SER A 567 -28.12 -4.11 -24.36
N LYS A 568 -27.76 -2.82 -24.35
CA LYS A 568 -27.60 -2.02 -23.12
C LYS A 568 -28.98 -1.55 -22.65
N LEU A 569 -29.28 -1.67 -21.36
CA LEU A 569 -30.49 -1.09 -20.81
C LEU A 569 -30.40 0.44 -20.88
N THR A 570 -31.44 1.07 -21.41
CA THR A 570 -31.56 2.54 -21.49
C THR A 570 -32.81 2.99 -20.72
N PRO A 571 -32.85 4.25 -20.24
CA PRO A 571 -34.04 4.78 -19.57
C PRO A 571 -35.30 4.67 -20.45
N ASP A 572 -35.18 4.91 -21.76
CA ASP A 572 -36.30 4.81 -22.71
C ASP A 572 -36.83 3.37 -22.85
N MET A 573 -35.94 2.36 -22.78
CA MET A 573 -36.36 0.96 -22.74
C MET A 573 -37.12 0.63 -21.44
N VAL A 574 -36.64 1.11 -20.29
CA VAL A 574 -37.36 0.94 -19.01
C VAL A 574 -38.76 1.55 -19.11
N TRP A 575 -38.88 2.76 -19.65
CA TRP A 575 -40.17 3.40 -19.81
C TRP A 575 -41.09 2.65 -20.80
N ARG A 576 -40.67 2.47 -22.06
CA ARG A 576 -41.54 1.94 -23.12
C ARG A 576 -41.81 0.44 -23.05
N LYS A 577 -40.86 -0.34 -22.53
CA LYS A 577 -40.93 -1.82 -22.53
C LYS A 577 -41.26 -2.39 -21.15
N ALA A 578 -41.03 -1.66 -20.06
CA ALA A 578 -41.46 -2.06 -18.72
C ALA A 578 -42.66 -1.23 -18.25
N LEU A 579 -42.45 0.03 -17.85
CA LEU A 579 -43.45 0.84 -17.14
C LEU A 579 -44.78 0.95 -17.91
N SER A 580 -44.74 1.35 -19.19
CA SER A 580 -45.95 1.52 -20.02
C SER A 580 -46.63 0.20 -20.43
N ARG A 581 -46.03 -0.96 -20.13
CA ARG A 581 -46.51 -2.28 -20.58
C ARG A 581 -46.96 -3.20 -19.44
N PHE A 582 -46.83 -2.78 -18.18
CA PHE A 582 -47.24 -3.60 -17.04
C PHE A 582 -48.70 -4.05 -17.13
N GLN A 583 -49.63 -3.15 -17.46
CA GLN A 583 -51.05 -3.48 -17.58
C GLN A 583 -51.32 -4.45 -18.74
N GLU A 584 -50.70 -4.21 -19.90
CA GLU A 584 -50.85 -5.10 -21.06
C GLU A 584 -50.37 -6.53 -20.74
N TYR A 585 -49.18 -6.65 -20.13
CA TYR A 585 -48.65 -7.97 -19.75
C TYR A 585 -49.47 -8.62 -18.64
N ALA A 586 -50.00 -7.84 -17.71
CA ALA A 586 -50.86 -8.36 -16.67
C ALA A 586 -52.14 -8.96 -17.22
N VAL A 587 -52.79 -8.31 -18.20
CA VAL A 587 -53.97 -8.86 -18.89
C VAL A 587 -53.60 -10.13 -19.67
N LYS A 588 -52.51 -10.09 -20.45
CA LYS A 588 -52.09 -11.23 -21.29
C LYS A 588 -51.70 -12.48 -20.50
N LEU A 589 -51.19 -12.33 -19.29
CA LEU A 589 -50.66 -13.42 -18.46
C LEU A 589 -51.51 -13.68 -17.21
N ASP A 590 -52.68 -13.05 -17.12
CA ASP A 590 -53.58 -13.15 -15.97
C ASP A 590 -52.87 -12.87 -14.63
N ILE A 591 -52.13 -11.75 -14.55
CA ILE A 591 -51.47 -11.29 -13.33
C ILE A 591 -52.41 -10.33 -12.59
N ASN A 592 -52.77 -10.66 -11.36
CA ASN A 592 -53.58 -9.77 -10.52
C ASN A 592 -52.71 -8.64 -9.92
N LEU A 593 -52.72 -7.47 -10.55
CA LEU A 593 -52.06 -6.26 -10.04
C LEU A 593 -52.97 -5.53 -9.05
N THR A 594 -52.46 -5.22 -7.86
CA THR A 594 -53.17 -4.41 -6.86
C THR A 594 -53.41 -2.98 -7.36
N ASP A 595 -54.49 -2.35 -6.90
CA ASP A 595 -54.80 -0.96 -7.27
C ASP A 595 -53.71 0.02 -6.84
N ASP A 596 -53.11 -0.19 -5.66
CA ASP A 596 -51.96 0.58 -5.21
C ASP A 596 -50.79 0.48 -6.20
N PHE A 597 -50.43 -0.73 -6.66
CA PHE A 597 -49.37 -0.90 -7.65
C PHE A 597 -49.69 -0.19 -8.97
N ARG A 598 -50.93 -0.30 -9.45
CA ARG A 598 -51.38 0.37 -10.69
C ARG A 598 -51.23 1.89 -10.58
N ARG A 599 -51.67 2.48 -9.46
CA ARG A 599 -51.55 3.93 -9.22
C ARG A 599 -50.10 4.37 -9.13
N ARG A 600 -49.25 3.66 -8.36
CA ARG A 600 -47.80 3.96 -8.27
C ARG A 600 -47.11 3.89 -9.61
N ALA A 601 -47.41 2.85 -10.41
CA ALA A 601 -46.87 2.72 -11.75
C ALA A 601 -47.30 3.88 -12.66
N GLY A 602 -48.56 4.31 -12.58
CA GLY A 602 -49.05 5.48 -13.32
C GLY A 602 -48.35 6.79 -12.92
N VAL A 603 -48.07 6.98 -11.63
CA VAL A 603 -47.33 8.15 -11.13
C VAL A 603 -45.88 8.13 -11.62
N VAL A 604 -45.17 7.02 -11.46
CA VAL A 604 -43.77 6.89 -11.93
C VAL A 604 -43.67 7.06 -13.45
N GLU A 605 -44.63 6.53 -14.21
CA GLU A 605 -44.67 6.74 -15.67
C GLU A 605 -44.91 8.20 -16.04
N SER A 606 -45.82 8.88 -15.34
CA SER A 606 -46.14 10.29 -15.57
C SER A 606 -44.94 11.19 -15.23
N GLU A 607 -44.28 10.91 -14.11
CA GLU A 607 -43.08 11.62 -13.67
C GLU A 607 -41.88 11.39 -14.60
N TYR A 608 -41.76 10.19 -15.20
CA TYR A 608 -40.78 9.95 -16.27
C TYR A 608 -41.02 10.87 -17.48
N ARG A 609 -42.28 11.05 -17.89
CA ARG A 609 -42.61 11.98 -18.99
C ARG A 609 -42.28 13.43 -18.61
N ARG A 610 -42.59 13.84 -17.38
CA ARG A 610 -42.27 15.19 -16.86
C ARG A 610 -40.76 15.45 -16.84
N LEU A 611 -39.97 14.49 -16.38
CA LEU A 611 -38.51 14.62 -16.22
C LEU A 611 -37.70 14.12 -17.43
N ARG A 612 -38.34 13.81 -18.57
CA ARG A 612 -37.70 13.13 -19.71
C ARG A 612 -36.41 13.79 -20.18
N GLN A 613 -36.39 15.12 -20.31
CA GLN A 613 -35.18 15.84 -20.74
C GLN A 613 -34.04 15.71 -19.72
N GLN A 614 -34.35 15.72 -18.42
CA GLN A 614 -33.36 15.54 -17.36
C GLN A 614 -32.83 14.10 -17.34
N VAL A 615 -33.71 13.11 -17.53
CA VAL A 615 -33.34 11.69 -17.67
C VAL A 615 -32.44 11.49 -18.89
N GLU A 616 -32.72 12.15 -20.01
CA GLU A 616 -31.89 12.06 -21.22
C GLU A 616 -30.50 12.69 -21.05
N ARG A 617 -30.35 13.69 -20.18
CA ARG A 617 -29.05 14.28 -19.81
C ARG A 617 -28.31 13.42 -18.78
N ASN A 618 -29.01 12.86 -17.80
CA ASN A 618 -28.46 12.11 -16.68
C ASN A 618 -28.77 10.61 -16.77
N ARG A 619 -28.58 10.01 -17.96
CA ARG A 619 -28.97 8.62 -18.25
C ARG A 619 -28.29 7.62 -17.32
N ASP A 620 -27.01 7.83 -17.04
CA ASP A 620 -26.23 6.94 -16.20
C ASP A 620 -26.69 6.99 -14.74
N GLU A 621 -27.11 8.16 -14.24
CA GLU A 621 -27.69 8.32 -12.89
C GLU A 621 -29.00 7.55 -12.78
N PHE A 622 -29.88 7.68 -13.78
CA PHE A 622 -31.11 6.91 -13.85
C PHE A 622 -30.84 5.40 -13.82
N ILE A 623 -29.89 4.91 -14.62
CA ILE A 623 -29.58 3.48 -14.71
C ILE A 623 -28.94 2.93 -13.43
N GLY A 624 -28.01 3.68 -12.82
CA GLY A 624 -27.41 3.29 -11.55
C GLY A 624 -28.45 3.16 -10.43
N ALA A 625 -29.37 4.13 -10.38
CA ALA A 625 -30.48 4.11 -9.43
C ALA A 625 -31.51 3.02 -9.73
N PHE A 626 -31.84 2.81 -11.00
CA PHE A 626 -32.74 1.75 -11.45
C PHE A 626 -32.29 0.38 -10.95
N TRP A 627 -31.02 0.03 -11.17
CA TRP A 627 -30.51 -1.26 -10.69
C TRP A 627 -30.47 -1.35 -9.17
N SER A 628 -30.24 -0.23 -8.48
CA SER A 628 -30.31 -0.16 -7.02
C SER A 628 -31.71 -0.45 -6.50
N GLY A 629 -32.74 0.21 -7.04
CA GLY A 629 -34.14 -0.01 -6.68
C GLY A 629 -34.63 -1.41 -7.07
N TYR A 630 -34.20 -1.91 -8.22
CA TYR A 630 -34.51 -3.27 -8.68
C TYR A 630 -34.00 -4.34 -7.70
N MET A 631 -32.76 -4.21 -7.23
CA MET A 631 -32.15 -5.18 -6.32
C MET A 631 -32.67 -5.10 -4.89
N LEU A 632 -33.03 -3.91 -4.41
CA LEU A 632 -33.49 -3.69 -3.04
C LEU A 632 -35.01 -3.86 -2.85
N ALA A 633 -35.78 -4.06 -3.92
CA ALA A 633 -37.24 -4.18 -3.85
C ALA A 633 -37.73 -5.33 -2.97
N SER A 634 -36.94 -6.41 -2.85
CA SER A 634 -37.27 -7.56 -1.98
C SER A 634 -37.26 -7.21 -0.50
N GLU A 635 -36.50 -6.18 -0.08
CA GLU A 635 -36.41 -5.77 1.31
C GLU A 635 -37.70 -5.11 1.80
N ALA A 636 -38.33 -4.27 0.97
CA ALA A 636 -39.64 -3.68 1.31
C ALA A 636 -40.72 -4.75 1.46
N ALA A 637 -40.64 -5.84 0.67
CA ALA A 637 -41.58 -6.94 0.78
C ALA A 637 -41.43 -7.76 2.08
N LYS A 638 -40.27 -7.71 2.75
CA LYS A 638 -40.06 -8.39 4.05
C LYS A 638 -40.65 -7.63 5.23
N LYS A 639 -40.82 -6.31 5.13
CA LYS A 639 -41.39 -5.46 6.19
C LYS A 639 -42.93 -5.43 6.22
N GLY A 640 -43.57 -5.97 5.18
CA GLY A 640 -45.04 -6.00 5.05
C GLY A 640 -45.67 -7.38 5.33
N ASN A 641 -44.93 -8.29 5.98
CA ASN A 641 -45.42 -9.58 6.48
C ASN A 641 -45.44 -9.58 8.00
#